data_AF-A0A5N5M909-F1
#
_entry.id   AF-A0A5N5M909-F1
#
_cell.length_a   1.000
_cell.length_b   1.000
_cell.length_c   1.000
_cell.angle_alpha   90.00
_cell.angle_beta   90.00
_cell.angle_gamma   90.00
#
_symmetry.space_group_name_H-M   'P 1'
#
loop_
_entity.id
_entity.type
_entity.pdbx_description
1 polymer ?
#
loop_
_entity_poly.entity_id
_entity_poly.type
_entity_poly.pdbx_seq_one_letter_code
_entity_poly.pdbx_strand_id
1 'polypeptide(L)'
;MHRPKIITIIEPMVDLDRIAFFTRTLGFANSMANCANKIWIFWVEDLTVNSFKDHNQCLTVSINTPWLPKPFFISFVYAKNLRSERRILWDELCEVASLLDGPWVVGGDFNAVLNVNESKGGGNPNQGSMEEFGSCLLDCGLLDAGYEGNDFTWTNGKVMRRLDRIVFNPEWSDLFSLTRVKHLNRVGSDHCPLLLQCSQAVQSFTSSFRFLHMWTHHHDFLNVVKNNWDHPSGSTGCLNFWLKQQRLKSCLKWWNKYKFGNIFEKIKIAEDNVTEKEIIFQNDPSSNNREALHKEMAILNKTMFLEEKFWQQKSGCKWLLEGDRNTRYYQLLLKKKRVKNFIWTIQNDDGTILNDAMEIKRSAVDYFSALLSKDNDINVDSIANDWSFIPKIITEEDNTFLTNLPDRNEVRTVVFECDANSAAGPDGFSGFFYQHCWDIIGEDLVEAVIDFFNGGAIPKVLLNGETTGYFHGSRGLRQGDPISPTLFIIAAEFLSRGLYNMFQRYPSLHYLARCPVLVPHLAFADDIIIFSNGTKSSLKRITNFLAEYEQCSGQKVNSSKSGFILSAKASLSRANVVGGALGFPRIRLPTKYLGMPLYKGPKKSFLWDDLISKIAARMEGWEAKVLSPGGRITILKSILTSMPLYLLHVIVPPKSVMCRIERLFNKFLWSSKGQKRIHWECWEDLCYPVEEGGLGMRRLKDLVKAMSLKLWWRFRTVNNLWSNFMKSKYGYNSASFSGGASVHDSPIWKRLSKAGRACEDLIRWKVGCGKINFWHDIWVGDSALSRYSPPIGESHLLVSSYWRDNTWYLDHVRSIIPNEIVDSLYLIAVSSTRVDHPLWTLTANGGFTMYSAWNRVRQVSDRQPIFSKIWHASIPLKISFFIWRLLNDFIPVDTRIQSKGICMVSKCHGCNDIESLEHLFLFCPSVSTVWNFFAAMFSVSLPVDGSIRHWLSAWFFSGDYVSEGHIRIIIPIFVLWFIWLERNDAKHRNMSFYPDRIRWKCQGKIFQLFQAGLLKRRNWKGDMKLASSFGCHYVLDQVYFPKMVRWIKPKEHCFKLNVDGSFQGRSARSGGGGILRDWHGNVSFYFFLPLKAKSALHAEILTLYHGLRICKDRGISKVWIEMDALSVISLVQNRCIGSWEVCYSLQGIYDCLNSFQFHLSHIYREGNQVADHLAALGSKADNLHIGSSLEGFNSLRGMIRTDKLNLPYFRHAFI
;
A
#
# COMPACT_ATOMS: atom_id res chain seq x y z
N MET A 1 -22.13 -19.97 42.82
CA MET A 1 -21.33 -21.03 42.16
C MET A 1 -21.94 -21.33 40.80
N HIS A 2 -21.12 -21.62 39.78
CA HIS A 2 -21.41 -21.47 38.35
C HIS A 2 -22.49 -22.39 37.71
N ARG A 3 -23.20 -23.23 38.50
CA ARG A 3 -24.27 -24.15 38.05
C ARG A 3 -24.02 -24.81 36.67
N PRO A 4 -22.90 -25.52 36.48
CA PRO A 4 -22.56 -26.13 35.20
C PRO A 4 -23.52 -27.29 34.85
N LYS A 5 -23.90 -27.41 33.57
CA LYS A 5 -24.70 -28.54 33.07
C LYS A 5 -23.86 -29.80 32.85
N ILE A 6 -22.57 -29.63 32.58
CA ILE A 6 -21.58 -30.69 32.40
C ILE A 6 -20.34 -30.30 33.20
N ILE A 7 -19.78 -31.24 33.96
CA ILE A 7 -18.47 -31.12 34.59
C ILE A 7 -17.59 -32.24 34.07
N THR A 8 -16.35 -31.88 33.71
CA THR A 8 -15.31 -32.84 33.36
C THR A 8 -14.18 -32.72 34.37
N ILE A 9 -13.82 -33.85 34.97
CA ILE A 9 -12.66 -33.97 35.86
C ILE A 9 -11.60 -34.77 35.11
N ILE A 10 -10.44 -34.15 34.94
CA ILE A 10 -9.26 -34.77 34.34
C ILE A 10 -8.36 -35.22 35.49
N GLU A 11 -7.86 -36.45 35.39
CA GLU A 11 -6.99 -37.09 36.38
C GLU A 11 -7.61 -37.15 37.81
N PRO A 12 -8.74 -37.86 37.98
CA PRO A 12 -9.45 -37.93 39.27
C PRO A 12 -8.65 -38.62 40.39
N MET A 13 -7.57 -39.37 40.06
CA MET A 13 -6.70 -40.10 41.00
C MET A 13 -7.43 -41.06 41.96
N VAL A 14 -8.62 -41.52 41.56
CA VAL A 14 -9.47 -42.42 42.36
C VAL A 14 -9.98 -43.56 41.48
N ASP A 15 -10.20 -44.72 42.09
CA ASP A 15 -10.75 -45.90 41.43
C ASP A 15 -12.19 -45.66 40.90
N LEU A 16 -12.51 -46.36 39.80
CA LEU A 16 -13.77 -46.17 39.06
C LEU A 16 -15.01 -46.53 39.89
N ASP A 17 -14.88 -47.42 40.87
CA ASP A 17 -15.94 -47.82 41.79
C ASP A 17 -16.55 -46.64 42.57
N ARG A 18 -15.78 -45.56 42.76
CA ARG A 18 -16.24 -44.35 43.44
C ARG A 18 -16.96 -43.33 42.55
N ILE A 19 -17.03 -43.53 41.23
CA ILE A 19 -17.67 -42.54 40.34
C ILE A 19 -19.15 -42.31 40.70
N ALA A 20 -19.87 -43.36 41.12
CA ALA A 20 -21.26 -43.26 41.57
C ALA A 20 -21.41 -42.45 42.86
N PHE A 21 -20.43 -42.53 43.77
CA PHE A 21 -20.38 -41.68 44.96
C PHE A 21 -20.25 -40.21 44.56
N PHE A 22 -19.27 -39.87 43.72
CA PHE A 22 -19.05 -38.49 43.26
C PHE A 22 -20.21 -37.94 42.43
N THR A 23 -20.88 -38.79 41.65
CA THR A 23 -22.09 -38.41 40.90
C THR A 23 -23.16 -37.85 41.85
N ARG A 24 -23.43 -38.56 42.95
CA ARG A 24 -24.38 -38.12 43.99
C ARG A 24 -23.89 -36.90 44.76
N THR A 25 -22.62 -36.88 45.16
CA THR A 25 -22.05 -35.77 45.96
C THR A 25 -22.00 -34.45 45.19
N LEU A 26 -21.72 -34.50 43.88
CA LEU A 26 -21.70 -33.32 43.01
C LEU A 26 -23.10 -32.90 42.54
N GLY A 27 -24.13 -33.69 42.82
CA GLY A 27 -25.52 -33.40 42.47
C GLY A 27 -25.86 -33.57 40.98
N PHE A 28 -25.18 -34.49 40.29
CA PHE A 28 -25.46 -34.82 38.88
C PHE A 28 -26.29 -36.10 38.77
N ALA A 29 -27.06 -36.23 37.70
CA ALA A 29 -27.90 -37.40 37.46
C ALA A 29 -27.10 -38.57 36.87
N ASN A 30 -26.14 -38.26 35.99
CA ASN A 30 -25.41 -39.24 35.21
C ASN A 30 -23.90 -38.99 35.22
N SER A 31 -23.12 -40.05 35.01
CA SER A 31 -21.66 -39.99 34.88
C SER A 31 -21.11 -41.07 33.94
N MET A 32 -19.90 -40.82 33.42
CA MET A 32 -19.15 -41.74 32.57
C MET A 32 -17.65 -41.48 32.75
N ALA A 33 -16.84 -42.55 32.67
CA ALA A 33 -15.40 -42.47 32.60
C ALA A 33 -14.91 -42.96 31.23
N ASN A 34 -13.77 -42.43 30.78
CA ASN A 34 -13.09 -42.94 29.59
C ASN A 34 -12.40 -44.28 29.86
N CYS A 35 -12.00 -44.99 28.80
CA CYS A 35 -11.39 -46.33 28.87
C CYS A 35 -10.13 -46.42 29.75
N ALA A 36 -9.40 -45.31 29.94
CA ALA A 36 -8.22 -45.25 30.80
C ALA A 36 -8.50 -44.81 32.24
N ASN A 37 -9.76 -44.54 32.61
CA ASN A 37 -10.15 -43.99 33.91
C ASN A 37 -9.41 -42.68 34.27
N LYS A 38 -9.09 -41.86 33.26
CA LYS A 38 -8.38 -40.56 33.41
C LYS A 38 -9.26 -39.35 33.12
N ILE A 39 -10.42 -39.53 32.52
CA ILE A 39 -11.37 -38.46 32.22
C ILE A 39 -12.74 -38.91 32.72
N TRP A 40 -13.29 -38.19 33.70
CA TRP A 40 -14.64 -38.39 34.22
C TRP A 40 -15.53 -37.24 33.77
N ILE A 41 -16.71 -37.57 33.24
CA ILE A 41 -17.73 -36.60 32.86
C ILE A 41 -19.00 -36.81 33.69
N PHE A 42 -19.60 -35.72 34.13
CA PHE A 42 -20.84 -35.67 34.92
C PHE A 42 -21.82 -34.71 34.25
N TRP A 43 -23.09 -35.08 34.13
CA TRP A 43 -24.09 -34.24 33.49
C TRP A 43 -25.47 -34.35 34.11
N VAL A 44 -26.27 -33.31 33.90
CA VAL A 44 -27.65 -33.20 34.40
C VAL A 44 -28.62 -34.07 33.59
N GLU A 45 -29.77 -34.40 34.16
CA GLU A 45 -30.76 -35.31 33.54
C GLU A 45 -31.27 -34.83 32.17
N ASP A 46 -31.39 -33.51 31.99
CA ASP A 46 -31.87 -32.87 30.75
C ASP A 46 -30.94 -33.05 29.51
N LEU A 47 -29.79 -33.71 29.67
CA LEU A 47 -28.83 -33.96 28.59
C LEU A 47 -28.70 -35.45 28.29
N THR A 48 -28.87 -35.82 27.02
CA THR A 48 -28.53 -37.16 26.54
C THR A 48 -27.11 -37.16 26.00
N VAL A 49 -26.21 -37.92 26.63
CA VAL A 49 -24.78 -37.98 26.27
C VAL A 49 -24.45 -39.40 25.81
N ASN A 50 -23.99 -39.53 24.57
CA ASN A 50 -23.59 -40.81 23.98
C ASN A 50 -22.09 -40.79 23.66
N SER A 51 -21.37 -41.87 23.98
CA SER A 51 -19.97 -42.01 23.58
C SER A 51 -19.88 -42.11 22.05
N PHE A 52 -19.03 -41.28 21.44
CA PHE A 52 -18.78 -41.27 20.01
C PHE A 52 -17.44 -41.95 19.69
N LYS A 53 -16.38 -41.56 20.41
CA LYS A 53 -15.07 -42.21 20.32
C LYS A 53 -14.37 -42.13 21.68
N ASP A 54 -13.91 -43.28 22.17
CA ASP A 54 -13.21 -43.38 23.45
C ASP A 54 -11.77 -43.85 23.23
N HIS A 55 -10.81 -43.04 23.69
CA HIS A 55 -9.38 -43.28 23.56
C HIS A 55 -8.66 -42.94 24.87
N ASN A 56 -7.48 -43.53 25.07
CA ASN A 56 -6.69 -43.39 26.30
C ASN A 56 -6.37 -41.93 26.69
N GLN A 57 -6.30 -41.02 25.71
CA GLN A 57 -5.98 -39.59 25.91
C GLN A 57 -7.16 -38.65 25.58
N CYS A 58 -8.30 -39.18 25.13
CA CYS A 58 -9.43 -38.36 24.69
C CYS A 58 -10.75 -39.13 24.78
N LEU A 59 -11.80 -38.51 25.31
CA LEU A 59 -13.18 -39.01 25.23
C LEU A 59 -14.02 -38.03 24.42
N THR A 60 -14.51 -38.47 23.26
CA THR A 60 -15.43 -37.72 22.42
C THR A 60 -16.85 -38.20 22.62
N VAL A 61 -17.74 -37.28 22.97
CA VAL A 61 -19.16 -37.56 23.19
C VAL A 61 -20.04 -36.73 22.26
N SER A 62 -21.15 -37.31 21.85
CA SER A 62 -22.25 -36.60 21.22
C SER A 62 -23.28 -36.21 22.28
N ILE A 63 -23.70 -34.95 22.26
CA ILE A 63 -24.63 -34.39 23.23
C ILE A 63 -25.89 -33.96 22.49
N ASN A 64 -27.01 -34.53 22.90
CA ASN A 64 -28.33 -34.17 22.42
C ASN A 64 -29.14 -33.49 23.52
N THR A 65 -29.89 -32.46 23.16
CA THR A 65 -30.69 -31.67 24.10
C THR A 65 -32.04 -31.34 23.50
N PRO A 66 -33.14 -31.32 24.29
CA PRO A 66 -34.47 -31.01 23.78
C PRO A 66 -34.63 -29.63 23.12
N TRP A 67 -33.79 -28.65 23.48
CA TRP A 67 -33.92 -27.24 23.07
C TRP A 67 -32.94 -26.81 21.97
N LEU A 68 -32.08 -27.71 21.46
CA LEU A 68 -31.18 -27.40 20.34
C LEU A 68 -31.63 -28.15 19.07
N PRO A 69 -31.49 -27.52 17.89
CA PRO A 69 -31.97 -28.10 16.63
C PRO A 69 -31.12 -29.27 16.11
N LYS A 70 -29.89 -29.42 16.59
CA LYS A 70 -28.94 -30.46 16.20
C LYS A 70 -28.08 -30.87 17.41
N PRO A 71 -27.62 -32.13 17.47
CA PRO A 71 -26.63 -32.55 18.45
C PRO A 71 -25.30 -31.84 18.19
N PHE A 72 -24.47 -31.75 19.22
CA PHE A 72 -23.11 -31.23 19.12
C PHE A 72 -22.13 -32.17 19.80
N PHE A 73 -20.85 -32.06 19.44
CA PHE A 73 -19.81 -32.96 19.89
C PHE A 73 -18.85 -32.23 20.84
N ILE A 74 -18.47 -32.90 21.92
CA ILE A 74 -17.39 -32.46 22.80
C ILE A 74 -16.31 -33.53 22.88
N SER A 75 -15.07 -33.16 22.60
CA SER A 75 -13.89 -33.99 22.89
C SER A 75 -13.17 -33.48 24.13
N PHE A 76 -13.15 -34.30 25.18
CA PHE A 76 -12.42 -34.04 26.41
C PHE A 76 -11.02 -34.63 26.33
N VAL A 77 -10.00 -33.81 26.52
CA VAL A 77 -8.60 -34.19 26.28
C VAL A 77 -7.79 -34.26 27.57
N TYR A 78 -7.03 -35.33 27.73
CA TYR A 78 -5.93 -35.45 28.69
C TYR A 78 -4.71 -36.06 27.98
N ALA A 79 -3.88 -35.16 27.44
CA ALA A 79 -2.73 -35.56 26.64
C ALA A 79 -1.56 -36.01 27.52
N LYS A 80 -0.77 -36.98 27.05
CA LYS A 80 0.45 -37.43 27.73
C LYS A 80 1.51 -36.34 27.81
N ASN A 81 2.40 -36.43 28.79
CA ASN A 81 3.47 -35.46 29.02
C ASN A 81 4.60 -35.54 27.97
N LEU A 82 4.86 -36.73 27.42
CA LEU A 82 5.90 -36.93 26.42
C LEU A 82 5.40 -36.61 25.01
N ARG A 83 6.21 -35.85 24.26
CA ARG A 83 5.89 -35.41 22.88
C ARG A 83 5.57 -36.58 21.94
N SER A 84 6.34 -37.67 22.00
CA SER A 84 6.15 -38.84 21.13
C SER A 84 4.80 -39.51 21.37
N GLU A 85 4.36 -39.61 22.62
CA GLU A 85 3.10 -40.25 23.01
C GLU A 85 1.88 -39.39 22.66
N ARG A 86 2.04 -38.06 22.61
CA ARG A 86 0.97 -37.13 22.19
C ARG A 86 0.62 -37.23 20.70
N ARG A 87 1.53 -37.73 19.85
CA ARG A 87 1.26 -37.83 18.40
C ARG A 87 0.04 -38.71 18.10
N ILE A 88 -0.13 -39.77 18.87
CA ILE A 88 -1.29 -40.66 18.79
C ILE A 88 -2.58 -39.86 19.01
N LEU A 89 -2.61 -38.97 20.02
CA LEU A 89 -3.77 -38.08 20.23
C LEU A 89 -4.00 -37.12 19.05
N TRP A 90 -2.94 -36.60 18.43
CA TRP A 90 -3.09 -35.70 17.28
C TRP A 90 -3.71 -36.40 16.08
N ASP A 91 -3.26 -37.61 15.78
CA ASP A 91 -3.80 -38.44 14.70
C ASP A 91 -5.26 -38.80 14.99
N GLU A 92 -5.58 -39.17 16.24
CA GLU A 92 -6.95 -39.46 16.70
C GLU A 92 -7.89 -38.26 16.54
N LEU A 93 -7.47 -37.05 16.92
CA LEU A 93 -8.27 -35.84 16.71
C LEU A 93 -8.51 -35.54 15.23
N CYS A 94 -7.52 -35.81 14.36
CA CYS A 94 -7.68 -35.64 12.92
C CYS A 94 -8.66 -36.66 12.34
N GLU A 95 -8.63 -37.91 12.82
CA GLU A 95 -9.59 -38.94 12.43
C GLU A 95 -11.01 -38.56 12.87
N VAL A 96 -11.19 -38.14 14.13
CA VAL A 96 -12.47 -37.62 14.63
C VAL A 96 -12.96 -36.45 13.77
N ALA A 97 -12.09 -35.49 13.44
CA ALA A 97 -12.44 -34.36 12.57
C ALA A 97 -12.89 -34.80 11.17
N SER A 98 -12.36 -35.91 10.64
CA SER A 98 -12.74 -36.46 9.34
C SER A 98 -14.09 -37.20 9.35
N LEU A 99 -14.49 -37.74 10.51
CA LEU A 99 -15.72 -38.50 10.70
C LEU A 99 -16.91 -37.62 11.14
N LEU A 100 -16.64 -36.48 11.76
CA LEU A 100 -17.67 -35.60 12.31
C LEU A 100 -18.29 -34.69 11.24
N ASP A 101 -19.62 -34.75 11.14
CA ASP A 101 -20.43 -33.77 10.42
C ASP A 101 -21.29 -32.97 11.42
N GLY A 102 -20.71 -31.91 12.01
CA GLY A 102 -21.45 -31.03 12.90
C GLY A 102 -20.63 -30.15 13.86
N PRO A 103 -21.31 -29.41 14.74
CA PRO A 103 -20.71 -28.52 15.73
C PRO A 103 -19.81 -29.28 16.71
N TRP A 104 -18.52 -28.93 16.77
CA TRP A 104 -17.53 -29.65 17.57
C TRP A 104 -16.62 -28.71 18.37
N VAL A 105 -16.48 -29.01 19.66
CA VAL A 105 -15.54 -28.34 20.57
C VAL A 105 -14.63 -29.39 21.22
N VAL A 106 -13.35 -29.03 21.35
CA VAL A 106 -12.33 -29.85 22.00
C VAL A 106 -11.78 -29.06 23.18
N GLY A 107 -11.78 -29.64 24.37
CA GLY A 107 -11.36 -28.96 25.58
C GLY A 107 -10.68 -29.87 26.59
N GLY A 108 -9.65 -29.37 27.26
CA GLY A 108 -8.95 -30.11 28.30
C GLY A 108 -7.47 -29.75 28.41
N ASP A 109 -6.70 -30.65 29.01
CA ASP A 109 -5.25 -30.51 29.19
C ASP A 109 -4.51 -31.14 28.01
N PHE A 110 -3.91 -30.29 27.19
CA PHE A 110 -3.16 -30.72 26.01
C PHE A 110 -1.69 -31.01 26.31
N ASN A 111 -1.19 -30.71 27.53
CA ASN A 111 0.22 -30.80 27.90
C ASN A 111 1.19 -30.18 26.87
N ALA A 112 0.70 -29.19 26.11
CA ALA A 112 1.41 -28.52 25.04
C ALA A 112 0.99 -27.04 24.96
N VAL A 113 1.97 -26.17 24.66
CA VAL A 113 1.74 -24.75 24.40
C VAL A 113 1.74 -24.49 22.90
N LEU A 114 1.02 -23.46 22.44
CA LEU A 114 1.04 -23.04 21.03
C LEU A 114 2.10 -21.98 20.75
N ASN A 115 2.43 -21.16 21.76
CA ASN A 115 3.37 -20.05 21.61
C ASN A 115 4.37 -20.03 22.76
N VAL A 116 5.58 -19.49 22.50
CA VAL A 116 6.60 -19.33 23.55
C VAL A 116 6.10 -18.46 24.70
N ASN A 117 5.30 -17.43 24.39
CA ASN A 117 4.74 -16.51 25.39
C ASN A 117 3.71 -17.16 26.32
N GLU A 118 3.26 -18.38 26.03
CA GLU A 118 2.37 -19.18 26.90
C GLU A 118 3.16 -19.98 27.96
N SER A 119 4.47 -19.75 28.08
CA SER A 119 5.32 -20.32 29.13
C SER A 119 6.13 -19.20 29.80
N LYS A 120 6.22 -19.24 31.13
CA LYS A 120 6.98 -18.26 31.94
C LYS A 120 7.72 -18.98 33.08
N GLY A 121 9.01 -18.71 33.21
CA GLY A 121 9.90 -19.47 34.10
C GLY A 121 10.39 -20.77 33.44
N GLY A 122 11.64 -21.15 33.67
CA GLY A 122 12.26 -22.34 33.05
C GLY A 122 12.80 -22.10 31.62
N GLY A 123 13.28 -23.19 30.98
CA GLY A 123 13.77 -23.17 29.59
C GLY A 123 12.65 -23.05 28.55
N ASN A 124 13.01 -22.63 27.33
CA ASN A 124 12.05 -22.45 26.24
C ASN A 124 11.27 -23.76 25.94
N PRO A 125 9.95 -23.68 25.72
CA PRO A 125 9.15 -24.85 25.32
C PRO A 125 9.70 -25.51 24.05
N ASN A 126 9.55 -26.84 23.95
CA ASN A 126 10.03 -27.59 22.80
C ASN A 126 9.29 -27.16 21.52
N GLN A 127 10.03 -26.58 20.57
CA GLN A 127 9.47 -26.01 19.36
C GLN A 127 8.75 -27.05 18.47
N GLY A 128 9.29 -28.27 18.39
CA GLY A 128 8.64 -29.36 17.64
C GLY A 128 7.31 -29.80 18.25
N SER A 129 7.16 -29.74 19.58
CA SER A 129 5.88 -30.00 20.23
C SER A 129 4.84 -28.91 19.97
N MET A 130 5.25 -27.64 19.88
CA MET A 130 4.34 -26.53 19.54
C MET A 130 3.88 -26.63 18.08
N GLU A 131 4.77 -27.05 17.18
CA GLU A 131 4.48 -27.25 15.76
C GLU A 131 3.51 -28.39 15.51
N GLU A 132 3.70 -29.54 16.17
CA GLU A 132 2.79 -30.69 16.08
C GLU A 132 1.40 -30.32 16.58
N PHE A 133 1.31 -29.68 17.75
CA PHE A 133 0.04 -29.25 18.31
C PHE A 133 -0.66 -28.22 17.41
N GLY A 134 0.06 -27.20 16.93
CA GLY A 134 -0.49 -26.20 16.03
C GLY A 134 -0.86 -26.73 14.64
N SER A 135 -0.24 -27.82 14.18
CA SER A 135 -0.59 -28.48 12.91
C SER A 135 -1.85 -29.33 13.09
N CYS A 136 -1.93 -30.12 14.16
CA CYS A 136 -3.14 -30.87 14.52
C CYS A 136 -4.38 -29.95 14.56
N LEU A 137 -4.32 -28.81 15.25
CA LEU A 137 -5.44 -27.86 15.28
C LEU A 137 -5.82 -27.36 13.88
N LEU A 138 -4.83 -27.09 13.02
CA LEU A 138 -5.09 -26.62 11.66
C LEU A 138 -5.73 -27.71 10.80
N ASP A 139 -5.21 -28.93 10.88
CA ASP A 139 -5.66 -30.09 10.11
C ASP A 139 -7.07 -30.50 10.54
N CYS A 140 -7.37 -30.40 11.84
CA CYS A 140 -8.72 -30.58 12.40
C CYS A 140 -9.66 -29.38 12.16
N GLY A 141 -9.16 -28.26 11.63
CA GLY A 141 -9.94 -27.04 11.46
C GLY A 141 -10.39 -26.34 12.74
N LEU A 142 -9.71 -26.60 13.86
CA LEU A 142 -10.03 -26.11 15.19
C LEU A 142 -9.39 -24.74 15.47
N LEU A 143 -10.13 -23.89 16.18
CA LEU A 143 -9.72 -22.53 16.56
C LEU A 143 -9.70 -22.37 18.07
N ASP A 144 -8.62 -21.79 18.61
CA ASP A 144 -8.58 -21.38 20.02
C ASP A 144 -9.70 -20.38 20.32
N ALA A 145 -10.55 -20.73 21.28
CA ALA A 145 -11.67 -19.91 21.72
C ALA A 145 -11.25 -18.59 22.39
N GLY A 146 -9.96 -18.44 22.73
CA GLY A 146 -9.46 -17.36 23.57
C GLY A 146 -9.78 -17.62 25.04
N TYR A 147 -9.54 -16.63 25.88
CA TYR A 147 -9.81 -16.73 27.32
C TYR A 147 -9.91 -15.37 27.99
N GLU A 148 -10.57 -15.35 29.14
CA GLU A 148 -10.53 -14.28 30.15
C GLU A 148 -9.91 -14.81 31.45
N GLY A 149 -9.17 -13.96 32.18
CA GLY A 149 -8.54 -14.32 33.44
C GLY A 149 -7.02 -14.49 33.32
N ASN A 150 -6.44 -15.36 34.14
CA ASN A 150 -4.98 -15.56 34.22
C ASN A 150 -4.40 -16.10 32.90
N ASP A 151 -3.23 -15.58 32.48
CA ASP A 151 -2.56 -16.00 31.25
C ASP A 151 -2.05 -17.46 31.27
N PHE A 152 -1.83 -18.01 32.46
CA PHE A 152 -1.29 -19.36 32.66
C PHE A 152 -2.28 -20.21 33.44
N THR A 153 -2.54 -21.42 32.93
CA THR A 153 -3.48 -22.35 33.53
C THR A 153 -2.78 -23.30 34.50
N TRP A 154 -1.53 -23.67 34.24
CA TRP A 154 -0.74 -24.60 35.06
C TRP A 154 0.48 -23.94 35.70
N THR A 155 0.87 -24.40 36.91
CA THR A 155 2.14 -24.02 37.55
C THR A 155 2.69 -25.08 38.51
N ASN A 156 4.00 -25.28 38.51
CA ASN A 156 4.70 -26.04 39.55
C ASN A 156 5.41 -25.14 40.59
N GLY A 157 5.02 -23.86 40.67
CA GLY A 157 5.62 -22.86 41.55
C GLY A 157 6.88 -22.18 41.00
N LYS A 158 7.59 -22.78 40.04
CA LYS A 158 8.76 -22.19 39.36
C LYS A 158 8.51 -21.87 37.88
N VAL A 159 7.71 -22.70 37.22
CA VAL A 159 7.35 -22.62 35.80
C VAL A 159 5.84 -22.55 35.70
N MET A 160 5.34 -21.62 34.88
CA MET A 160 3.93 -21.42 34.59
C MET A 160 3.68 -21.62 33.10
N ARG A 161 2.62 -22.35 32.73
CA ARG A 161 2.26 -22.61 31.33
C ARG A 161 0.74 -22.55 31.08
N ARG A 162 0.32 -22.23 29.86
CA ARG A 162 -1.07 -22.42 29.40
C ARG A 162 -1.20 -23.76 28.68
N LEU A 163 -1.47 -24.81 29.45
CA LEU A 163 -1.62 -26.19 28.94
C LEU A 163 -3.08 -26.53 28.63
N ASP A 164 -4.00 -25.95 29.41
CA ASP A 164 -5.43 -26.18 29.30
C ASP A 164 -6.04 -25.21 28.28
N ARG A 165 -6.85 -25.74 27.35
CA ARG A 165 -7.44 -24.94 26.28
C ARG A 165 -8.80 -25.47 25.87
N ILE A 166 -9.61 -24.58 25.29
CA ILE A 166 -10.81 -24.94 24.54
C ILE A 166 -10.64 -24.42 23.12
N VAL A 167 -10.82 -25.30 22.15
CA VAL A 167 -10.77 -25.02 20.72
C VAL A 167 -12.04 -25.53 20.04
N PHE A 168 -12.49 -24.92 18.95
CA PHE A 168 -13.72 -25.32 18.27
C PHE A 168 -13.67 -25.19 16.75
N ASN A 169 -14.49 -25.96 16.04
CA ASN A 169 -14.62 -25.89 14.59
C ASN A 169 -15.61 -24.78 14.15
N PRO A 170 -15.62 -24.36 12.88
CA PRO A 170 -16.54 -23.33 12.38
C PRO A 170 -18.02 -23.60 12.70
N GLU A 171 -18.44 -24.85 12.62
CA GLU A 171 -19.81 -25.33 12.82
C GLU A 171 -20.27 -25.10 14.28
N TRP A 172 -19.36 -25.20 15.26
CA TRP A 172 -19.61 -24.79 16.65
C TRP A 172 -20.00 -23.32 16.75
N SER A 173 -19.29 -22.44 16.04
CA SER A 173 -19.59 -21.01 16.07
C SER A 173 -20.89 -20.65 15.37
N ASP A 174 -21.35 -21.50 14.45
CA ASP A 174 -22.62 -21.32 13.75
C ASP A 174 -23.80 -21.75 14.65
N LEU A 175 -23.61 -22.80 15.47
CA LEU A 175 -24.60 -23.21 16.47
C LEU A 175 -24.59 -22.28 17.70
N PHE A 176 -23.42 -21.87 18.19
CA PHE A 176 -23.24 -21.02 19.36
C PHE A 176 -22.54 -19.71 18.98
N SER A 177 -23.34 -18.74 18.56
CA SER A 177 -22.89 -17.40 18.15
C SER A 177 -22.05 -16.65 19.20
N LEU A 178 -22.24 -16.99 20.49
CA LEU A 178 -21.46 -16.47 21.60
C LEU A 178 -20.80 -17.66 22.30
N THR A 179 -19.47 -17.68 22.31
CA THR A 179 -18.65 -18.67 23.02
C THR A 179 -17.63 -17.92 23.87
N ARG A 180 -17.65 -18.16 25.17
CA ARG A 180 -16.81 -17.50 26.17
C ARG A 180 -16.08 -18.55 27.01
N VAL A 181 -14.79 -18.33 27.23
CA VAL A 181 -13.94 -19.20 28.06
C VAL A 181 -13.31 -18.36 29.15
N LYS A 182 -13.47 -18.78 30.40
CA LYS A 182 -12.86 -18.11 31.56
C LYS A 182 -11.92 -19.07 32.30
N HIS A 183 -10.69 -18.63 32.54
CA HIS A 183 -9.76 -19.31 33.44
C HIS A 183 -10.14 -18.94 34.88
N LEU A 184 -10.66 -19.92 35.63
CA LEU A 184 -11.01 -19.73 37.03
C LEU A 184 -9.75 -19.81 37.92
N ASN A 185 -9.89 -19.36 39.17
CA ASN A 185 -8.79 -19.41 40.13
C ASN A 185 -8.39 -20.86 40.43
N ARG A 186 -7.09 -21.11 40.57
CA ARG A 186 -6.54 -22.40 41.02
C ARG A 186 -6.92 -22.62 42.48
N VAL A 187 -7.87 -23.51 42.72
CA VAL A 187 -8.31 -23.90 44.07
C VAL A 187 -8.27 -25.41 44.13
N GLY A 188 -7.31 -25.98 44.86
CA GLY A 188 -7.17 -27.44 45.04
C GLY A 188 -6.46 -28.21 43.91
N SER A 189 -5.91 -27.52 42.91
CA SER A 189 -5.11 -28.11 41.81
C SER A 189 -4.01 -27.14 41.37
N ASP A 190 -2.95 -27.67 40.75
CA ASP A 190 -1.93 -26.91 40.01
C ASP A 190 -2.44 -26.37 38.66
N HIS A 191 -3.59 -26.85 38.18
CA HIS A 191 -4.31 -26.36 36.99
C HIS A 191 -5.48 -25.41 37.34
N CYS A 192 -5.77 -24.48 36.42
CA CYS A 192 -6.95 -23.61 36.44
C CYS A 192 -8.15 -24.34 35.85
N PRO A 193 -9.29 -24.40 36.55
CA PRO A 193 -10.53 -24.86 35.92
C PRO A 193 -10.94 -23.93 34.76
N LEU A 194 -11.38 -24.52 33.65
CA LEU A 194 -11.89 -23.80 32.48
C LEU A 194 -13.42 -23.76 32.52
N LEU A 195 -14.00 -22.56 32.53
CA LEU A 195 -15.45 -22.36 32.42
C LEU A 195 -15.81 -21.98 30.98
N LEU A 196 -16.46 -22.90 30.27
CA LEU A 196 -17.07 -22.65 28.96
C LEU A 196 -18.51 -22.17 29.14
N GLN A 197 -18.82 -20.99 28.65
CA GLN A 197 -20.18 -20.47 28.51
C GLN A 197 -20.48 -20.28 27.04
N CYS A 198 -21.57 -20.86 26.57
CA CYS A 198 -22.02 -20.72 25.20
C CYS A 198 -23.52 -20.41 25.16
N SER A 199 -23.95 -19.62 24.19
CA SER A 199 -25.36 -19.35 23.95
C SER A 199 -25.66 -19.20 22.46
N GLN A 200 -26.84 -19.71 22.08
CA GLN A 200 -27.54 -19.22 20.90
C GLN A 200 -28.01 -17.81 21.25
N ALA A 201 -27.44 -16.78 20.65
CA ALA A 201 -27.99 -15.46 20.80
C ALA A 201 -29.40 -15.47 20.17
N VAL A 202 -30.44 -15.50 21.01
CA VAL A 202 -31.83 -15.32 20.56
C VAL A 202 -32.09 -13.86 20.18
N GLN A 203 -31.16 -12.94 20.48
CA GLN A 203 -31.18 -11.64 19.81
C GLN A 203 -30.80 -11.85 18.36
N SER A 204 -31.80 -11.74 17.49
CA SER A 204 -31.61 -11.37 16.09
C SER A 204 -30.84 -10.05 16.08
N PHE A 205 -29.51 -10.11 16.13
CA PHE A 205 -28.70 -9.01 15.68
C PHE A 205 -29.11 -8.83 14.24
N THR A 206 -29.92 -7.80 13.98
CA THR A 206 -30.20 -7.40 12.61
C THR A 206 -28.83 -7.12 12.02
N SER A 207 -28.37 -7.97 11.11
CA SER A 207 -27.08 -7.76 10.47
C SER A 207 -27.08 -6.32 9.96
N SER A 208 -26.12 -5.52 10.45
CA SER A 208 -25.97 -4.16 9.96
C SER A 208 -25.78 -4.29 8.47
N PHE A 209 -26.71 -3.68 7.74
CA PHE A 209 -26.64 -3.67 6.29
C PHE A 209 -25.29 -3.13 5.88
N ARG A 210 -24.63 -3.82 4.96
CA ARG A 210 -23.45 -3.30 4.28
C ARG A 210 -23.64 -3.53 2.80
N PHE A 211 -23.48 -2.48 2.04
CA PHE A 211 -23.45 -2.51 0.60
C PHE A 211 -22.35 -3.46 0.14
N LEU A 212 -22.65 -4.47 -0.67
CA LEU A 212 -21.66 -5.44 -1.14
C LEU A 212 -21.18 -5.03 -2.54
N HIS A 213 -19.87 -4.83 -2.72
CA HIS A 213 -19.32 -4.41 -4.02
C HIS A 213 -19.63 -5.40 -5.15
N MET A 214 -19.76 -6.69 -4.82
CA MET A 214 -20.12 -7.75 -5.78
C MET A 214 -21.45 -7.49 -6.50
N TRP A 215 -22.38 -6.74 -5.88
CA TRP A 215 -23.68 -6.40 -6.45
C TRP A 215 -23.56 -5.62 -7.75
N THR A 216 -22.60 -4.69 -7.83
CA THR A 216 -22.36 -3.84 -9.02
C THR A 216 -21.90 -4.61 -10.26
N HIS A 217 -21.45 -5.84 -10.09
CA HIS A 217 -21.02 -6.69 -11.20
C HIS A 217 -22.19 -7.47 -11.82
N HIS A 218 -23.39 -7.37 -11.26
CA HIS A 218 -24.60 -7.91 -11.85
C HIS A 218 -25.24 -6.88 -12.79
N HIS A 219 -25.56 -7.31 -14.02
CA HIS A 219 -26.10 -6.45 -15.08
C HIS A 219 -27.34 -5.66 -14.66
N ASP A 220 -28.26 -6.28 -13.90
CA ASP A 220 -29.48 -5.60 -13.41
C ASP A 220 -29.28 -4.61 -12.24
N PHE A 221 -28.09 -4.48 -11.68
CA PHE A 221 -27.89 -3.73 -10.43
C PHE A 221 -28.39 -2.28 -10.51
N LEU A 222 -27.98 -1.53 -11.53
CA LEU A 222 -28.35 -0.13 -11.70
C LEU A 222 -29.87 0.03 -11.90
N ASN A 223 -30.51 -0.91 -12.59
CA ASN A 223 -31.96 -0.92 -12.79
C ASN A 223 -32.71 -1.14 -11.47
N VAL A 224 -32.22 -2.05 -10.61
CA VAL A 224 -32.79 -2.30 -9.28
C VAL A 224 -32.69 -1.06 -8.40
N VAL A 225 -31.54 -0.38 -8.42
CA VAL A 225 -31.35 0.88 -7.67
C VAL A 225 -32.30 1.95 -8.19
N LYS A 226 -32.32 2.20 -9.51
CA LYS A 226 -33.15 3.22 -10.14
C LYS A 226 -34.63 3.04 -9.86
N ASN A 227 -35.17 1.84 -10.11
CA ASN A 227 -36.58 1.55 -9.88
C ASN A 227 -36.99 1.74 -8.42
N ASN A 228 -36.10 1.45 -7.47
CA ASN A 228 -36.40 1.67 -6.05
C ASN A 228 -36.26 3.14 -5.63
N TRP A 229 -35.30 3.86 -6.23
CA TRP A 229 -34.96 5.23 -5.88
C TRP A 229 -36.00 6.24 -6.40
N ASP A 230 -36.53 6.00 -7.59
CA ASP A 230 -37.51 6.86 -8.27
C ASP A 230 -38.89 6.90 -7.58
N HIS A 231 -39.17 5.98 -6.65
CA HIS A 231 -40.41 6.02 -5.88
C HIS A 231 -40.47 7.26 -4.95
N PRO A 232 -41.58 8.03 -4.95
CA PRO A 232 -41.71 9.22 -4.09
C PRO A 232 -41.69 8.85 -2.60
N SER A 233 -41.10 9.71 -1.77
CA SER A 233 -40.98 9.55 -0.32
C SER A 233 -41.89 10.49 0.49
N GLY A 234 -42.36 11.58 -0.13
CA GLY A 234 -43.18 12.61 0.53
C GLY A 234 -42.40 13.55 1.47
N SER A 235 -41.08 13.62 1.36
CA SER A 235 -40.20 14.49 2.16
C SER A 235 -39.12 15.14 1.29
N THR A 236 -38.39 16.12 1.83
CA THR A 236 -37.26 16.82 1.18
C THR A 236 -35.98 16.70 2.01
N GLY A 237 -34.84 17.12 1.45
CA GLY A 237 -33.56 17.24 2.16
C GLY A 237 -33.00 15.93 2.74
N CYS A 238 -32.40 16.02 3.93
CA CYS A 238 -31.76 14.90 4.62
C CYS A 238 -32.74 13.75 4.91
N LEU A 239 -34.00 14.08 5.22
CA LEU A 239 -35.04 13.09 5.53
C LEU A 239 -35.45 12.28 4.29
N ASN A 240 -35.64 12.96 3.15
CA ASN A 240 -35.93 12.31 1.86
C ASN A 240 -34.84 11.30 1.50
N PHE A 241 -33.59 11.75 1.52
CA PHE A 241 -32.45 10.94 1.16
C PHE A 241 -32.33 9.71 2.08
N TRP A 242 -32.50 9.90 3.39
CA TRP A 242 -32.48 8.81 4.35
C TRP A 242 -33.63 7.80 4.14
N LEU A 243 -34.85 8.26 3.87
CA LEU A 243 -36.00 7.38 3.59
C LEU A 243 -35.76 6.53 2.32
N LYS A 244 -35.29 7.17 1.24
CA LYS A 244 -34.91 6.47 0.00
C LYS A 244 -33.81 5.43 0.25
N GLN A 245 -32.79 5.78 1.05
CA GLN A 245 -31.75 4.84 1.47
C GLN A 245 -32.30 3.65 2.28
N GLN A 246 -33.22 3.85 3.22
CA GLN A 246 -33.80 2.75 4.00
C GLN A 246 -34.62 1.80 3.12
N ARG A 247 -35.39 2.33 2.16
CA ARG A 247 -36.11 1.50 1.18
C ARG A 247 -35.14 0.71 0.30
N LEU A 248 -34.11 1.37 -0.22
CA LEU A 248 -33.11 0.71 -1.06
C LEU A 248 -32.38 -0.39 -0.29
N LYS A 249 -32.03 -0.13 0.97
CA LYS A 249 -31.46 -1.12 1.88
C LYS A 249 -32.35 -2.35 2.04
N SER A 250 -33.66 -2.18 2.22
CA SER A 250 -34.61 -3.29 2.26
C SER A 250 -34.69 -4.05 0.94
N CYS A 251 -34.73 -3.34 -0.18
CA CYS A 251 -34.71 -3.92 -1.53
C CYS A 251 -33.43 -4.73 -1.79
N LEU A 252 -32.26 -4.18 -1.48
CA LEU A 252 -30.97 -4.85 -1.67
C LEU A 252 -30.78 -6.04 -0.73
N LYS A 253 -31.32 -6.01 0.49
CA LYS A 253 -31.37 -7.19 1.37
C LYS A 253 -32.18 -8.31 0.75
N TRP A 254 -33.36 -7.99 0.23
CA TRP A 254 -34.20 -8.94 -0.48
C TRP A 254 -33.49 -9.47 -1.74
N TRP A 255 -32.96 -8.57 -2.57
CA TRP A 255 -32.28 -8.91 -3.81
C TRP A 255 -31.05 -9.79 -3.58
N ASN A 256 -30.27 -9.51 -2.53
CA ASN A 256 -29.17 -10.37 -2.13
C ASN A 256 -29.63 -11.78 -1.73
N LYS A 257 -30.71 -11.88 -0.95
CA LYS A 257 -31.27 -13.18 -0.51
C LYS A 257 -31.73 -14.03 -1.70
N TYR A 258 -32.41 -13.44 -2.68
CA TYR A 258 -33.07 -14.19 -3.75
C TYR A 258 -32.24 -14.33 -5.04
N LYS A 259 -31.40 -13.34 -5.39
CA LYS A 259 -30.55 -13.42 -6.61
C LYS A 259 -29.16 -13.99 -6.32
N PHE A 260 -28.52 -13.57 -5.23
CA PHE A 260 -27.17 -14.03 -4.88
C PHE A 260 -27.20 -15.27 -4.00
N GLY A 261 -28.12 -15.37 -3.04
CA GLY A 261 -28.30 -16.53 -2.16
C GLY A 261 -27.08 -16.79 -1.28
N ASN A 262 -26.93 -18.04 -0.81
CA ASN A 262 -25.72 -18.47 -0.13
C ASN A 262 -24.61 -18.71 -1.15
N ILE A 263 -23.66 -17.77 -1.23
CA ILE A 263 -22.55 -17.85 -2.19
C ILE A 263 -21.69 -19.11 -2.01
N PHE A 264 -21.60 -19.66 -0.80
CA PHE A 264 -20.83 -20.87 -0.51
C PHE A 264 -21.50 -22.13 -1.05
N GLU A 265 -22.83 -22.20 -0.91
CA GLU A 265 -23.63 -23.30 -1.46
C GLU A 265 -23.60 -23.28 -2.99
N LYS A 266 -23.65 -22.10 -3.61
CA LYS A 266 -23.49 -21.96 -5.07
C LYS A 266 -22.10 -22.35 -5.57
N ILE A 267 -21.04 -22.08 -4.80
CA ILE A 267 -19.68 -22.55 -5.14
C ILE A 267 -19.64 -24.07 -5.09
N LYS A 268 -20.15 -24.67 -4.01
CA LYS A 268 -20.18 -26.13 -3.85
C LYS A 268 -20.95 -26.80 -5.00
N ILE A 269 -22.14 -26.30 -5.33
CA ILE A 269 -22.92 -26.77 -6.49
C ILE A 269 -22.14 -26.60 -7.81
N ALA A 270 -21.44 -25.48 -8.00
CA ALA A 270 -20.63 -25.27 -9.20
C ALA A 270 -19.37 -26.15 -9.24
N GLU A 271 -18.75 -26.46 -8.10
CA GLU A 271 -17.64 -27.42 -7.98
C GLU A 271 -18.10 -28.86 -8.27
N ASP A 272 -19.25 -29.25 -7.72
CA ASP A 272 -19.87 -30.57 -7.95
C ASP A 272 -20.24 -30.74 -9.43
N ASN A 273 -20.86 -29.73 -10.06
CA ASN A 273 -21.18 -29.74 -11.48
C ASN A 273 -19.94 -29.82 -12.38
N VAL A 274 -18.87 -29.08 -12.05
CA VAL A 274 -17.59 -29.17 -12.79
C VAL A 274 -17.01 -30.57 -12.66
N THR A 275 -17.03 -31.15 -11.46
CA THR A 275 -16.54 -32.52 -11.20
C THR A 275 -17.33 -33.55 -12.00
N GLU A 276 -18.67 -33.45 -12.04
CA GLU A 276 -19.53 -34.31 -12.84
C GLU A 276 -19.21 -34.21 -14.34
N LYS A 277 -19.11 -32.99 -14.88
CA LYS A 277 -18.78 -32.78 -16.31
C LYS A 277 -17.35 -33.16 -16.64
N GLU A 278 -16.43 -33.09 -15.68
CA GLU A 278 -15.05 -33.53 -15.84
C GLU A 278 -14.97 -35.06 -15.92
N ILE A 279 -15.72 -35.78 -15.10
CA ILE A 279 -15.86 -37.25 -15.18
C ILE A 279 -16.48 -37.68 -16.51
N ILE A 280 -17.56 -37.01 -16.95
CA ILE A 280 -18.21 -37.29 -18.24
C ILE A 280 -17.25 -37.06 -19.40
N PHE A 281 -16.48 -35.97 -19.37
CA PHE A 281 -15.48 -35.67 -20.40
C PHE A 281 -14.27 -36.63 -20.38
N GLN A 282 -13.86 -37.12 -19.20
CA GLN A 282 -12.80 -38.12 -19.08
C GLN A 282 -13.22 -39.47 -19.70
N ASN A 283 -14.49 -39.84 -19.57
CA ASN A 283 -15.03 -41.07 -20.13
C ASN A 283 -15.36 -40.94 -21.63
N ASP A 284 -15.78 -39.76 -22.08
CA ASP A 284 -16.06 -39.44 -23.49
C ASP A 284 -15.56 -38.03 -23.85
N PRO A 285 -14.35 -37.91 -24.44
CA PRO A 285 -13.70 -36.63 -24.75
C PRO A 285 -14.24 -35.99 -26.05
N SER A 286 -15.56 -35.98 -26.24
CA SER A 286 -16.22 -35.34 -27.38
C SER A 286 -16.20 -33.81 -27.28
N SER A 287 -16.36 -33.12 -28.41
CA SER A 287 -16.40 -31.64 -28.48
C SER A 287 -17.54 -31.06 -27.65
N ASN A 288 -18.69 -31.74 -27.60
CA ASN A 288 -19.87 -31.29 -26.85
C ASN A 288 -19.65 -31.39 -25.33
N ASN A 289 -19.03 -32.48 -24.87
CA ASN A 289 -18.71 -32.65 -23.44
C ASN A 289 -17.63 -31.66 -22.99
N ARG A 290 -16.69 -31.32 -23.88
CA ARG A 290 -15.68 -30.27 -23.63
C ARG A 290 -16.33 -28.89 -23.45
N GLU A 291 -17.27 -28.52 -24.32
CA GLU A 291 -17.98 -27.25 -24.22
C GLU A 291 -18.84 -27.17 -22.95
N ALA A 292 -19.51 -28.26 -22.59
CA ALA A 292 -20.27 -28.39 -21.35
C ALA A 292 -19.37 -28.20 -20.11
N LEU A 293 -18.20 -28.85 -20.07
CA LEU A 293 -17.23 -28.69 -18.99
C LEU A 293 -16.70 -27.26 -18.90
N HIS A 294 -16.34 -26.65 -20.03
CA HIS A 294 -15.84 -25.27 -20.08
C HIS A 294 -16.88 -24.25 -19.60
N LYS A 295 -18.16 -24.49 -19.88
CA LYS A 295 -19.28 -23.67 -19.42
C LYS A 295 -19.42 -23.72 -17.90
N GLU A 296 -19.42 -24.91 -17.31
CA GLU A 296 -19.50 -25.06 -15.84
C GLU A 296 -18.25 -24.50 -15.15
N MET A 297 -17.05 -24.68 -15.73
CA MET A 297 -15.81 -24.06 -15.23
C MET A 297 -15.88 -22.53 -15.24
N ALA A 298 -16.50 -21.92 -16.26
CA ALA A 298 -16.70 -20.47 -16.31
C ALA A 298 -17.66 -19.98 -15.22
N ILE A 299 -18.72 -20.75 -14.93
CA ILE A 299 -19.67 -20.47 -13.85
C ILE A 299 -18.98 -20.57 -12.48
N LEU A 300 -18.19 -21.61 -12.25
CA LEU A 300 -17.39 -21.78 -11.03
C LEU A 300 -16.43 -20.60 -10.85
N ASN A 301 -15.67 -20.23 -11.89
CA ASN A 301 -14.73 -19.11 -11.82
C ASN A 301 -15.41 -17.77 -11.54
N LYS A 302 -16.56 -17.50 -12.16
CA LYS A 302 -17.36 -16.29 -11.87
C LYS A 302 -17.84 -16.28 -10.42
N THR A 303 -18.26 -17.42 -9.90
CA THR A 303 -18.76 -17.54 -8.51
C THR A 303 -17.62 -17.37 -7.50
N MET A 304 -16.44 -17.95 -7.76
CA MET A 304 -15.23 -17.75 -6.96
C MET A 304 -14.76 -16.29 -6.95
N PHE A 305 -14.85 -15.59 -8.09
CA PHE A 305 -14.51 -14.16 -8.18
C PHE A 305 -15.45 -13.30 -7.31
N LEU A 306 -16.75 -13.59 -7.32
CA LEU A 306 -17.72 -12.89 -6.47
C LEU A 306 -17.44 -13.15 -4.97
N GLU A 307 -17.04 -14.36 -4.60
CA GLU A 307 -16.62 -14.72 -3.24
C GLU A 307 -15.37 -13.94 -2.78
N GLU A 308 -14.40 -13.81 -3.68
CA GLU A 308 -13.19 -13.03 -3.44
C GLU A 308 -13.52 -11.58 -3.13
N LYS A 309 -14.35 -10.93 -3.96
CA LYS A 309 -14.78 -9.54 -3.74
C LYS A 309 -15.56 -9.38 -2.44
N PHE A 310 -16.40 -10.36 -2.10
CA PHE A 310 -17.13 -10.40 -0.84
C PHE A 310 -16.17 -10.44 0.38
N TRP A 311 -15.13 -11.28 0.36
CA TRP A 311 -14.18 -11.40 1.47
C TRP A 311 -13.13 -10.28 1.50
N GLN A 312 -12.69 -9.78 0.35
CA GLN A 312 -11.82 -8.62 0.22
C GLN A 312 -12.43 -7.42 0.94
N GLN A 313 -13.70 -7.13 0.61
CA GLN A 313 -14.45 -6.04 1.22
C GLN A 313 -14.67 -6.26 2.72
N LYS A 314 -15.13 -7.45 3.13
CA LYS A 314 -15.41 -7.71 4.56
C LYS A 314 -14.15 -7.62 5.41
N SER A 315 -13.00 -8.13 4.95
CA SER A 315 -11.75 -8.17 5.72
C SER A 315 -11.08 -6.80 5.92
N GLY A 316 -11.43 -5.80 5.10
CA GLY A 316 -10.81 -4.47 5.08
C GLY A 316 -9.33 -4.49 4.66
N CYS A 317 -8.91 -5.52 3.93
CA CYS A 317 -7.52 -5.71 3.53
C CYS A 317 -7.24 -5.03 2.17
N LYS A 318 -6.50 -3.92 2.18
CA LYS A 318 -6.19 -3.11 0.98
C LYS A 318 -5.05 -3.64 0.08
N TRP A 319 -4.34 -4.71 0.48
CA TRP A 319 -2.94 -4.94 0.05
C TRP A 319 -2.64 -6.22 -0.72
N LEU A 320 -3.64 -6.94 -1.26
CA LEU A 320 -3.32 -8.11 -2.08
C LEU A 320 -3.14 -7.73 -3.56
N LEU A 321 -1.95 -8.02 -4.08
CA LEU A 321 -1.76 -8.26 -5.52
C LEU A 321 -2.48 -9.57 -5.86
N GLU A 322 -3.44 -9.48 -6.77
CA GLU A 322 -4.31 -10.55 -7.23
C GLU A 322 -3.48 -11.79 -7.65
N GLY A 323 -3.61 -12.90 -6.93
CA GLY A 323 -2.91 -14.14 -7.30
C GLY A 323 -2.77 -15.26 -6.26
N ASP A 324 -2.94 -15.01 -4.96
CA ASP A 324 -2.85 -16.07 -3.92
C ASP A 324 -4.19 -16.19 -3.16
N ARG A 325 -5.03 -17.14 -3.59
CA ARG A 325 -6.36 -17.44 -3.02
C ARG A 325 -6.20 -18.14 -1.66
N ASN A 326 -6.56 -17.46 -0.57
CA ASN A 326 -6.78 -18.11 0.73
C ASN A 326 -7.98 -17.47 1.45
N THR A 327 -9.20 -17.87 1.06
CA THR A 327 -10.47 -17.40 1.63
C THR A 327 -10.62 -17.75 3.12
N ARG A 328 -10.11 -18.93 3.54
CA ARG A 328 -10.08 -19.38 4.94
C ARG A 328 -9.31 -18.40 5.84
N TYR A 329 -8.16 -17.86 5.39
CA TYR A 329 -7.40 -16.85 6.13
C TYR A 329 -8.22 -15.58 6.46
N TYR A 330 -9.01 -15.08 5.49
CA TYR A 330 -9.81 -13.86 5.67
C TYR A 330 -11.00 -14.08 6.60
N GLN A 331 -11.65 -15.24 6.50
CA GLN A 331 -12.71 -15.67 7.40
C GLN A 331 -12.20 -15.73 8.85
N LEU A 332 -11.02 -16.32 9.06
CA LEU A 332 -10.39 -16.44 10.37
C LEU A 332 -9.97 -15.09 10.97
N LEU A 333 -9.47 -14.16 10.15
CA LEU A 333 -9.17 -12.79 10.57
C LEU A 333 -10.42 -12.03 11.02
N LEU A 334 -11.53 -12.22 10.32
CA LEU A 334 -12.80 -11.57 10.63
C LEU A 334 -13.42 -12.10 11.91
N LYS A 335 -13.47 -13.43 12.08
CA LYS A 335 -13.98 -14.07 13.30
C LYS A 335 -13.16 -13.64 14.53
N LYS A 336 -11.82 -13.61 14.44
CA LYS A 336 -10.94 -13.10 15.51
C LYS A 336 -11.16 -11.61 15.84
N LYS A 337 -11.37 -10.76 14.82
CA LYS A 337 -11.68 -9.33 15.03
C LYS A 337 -13.04 -9.13 15.72
N ARG A 338 -14.05 -9.95 15.39
CA ARG A 338 -15.38 -9.87 16.03
C ARG A 338 -15.31 -10.20 17.51
N VAL A 339 -14.64 -11.28 17.88
CA VAL A 339 -14.44 -11.67 19.29
C VAL A 339 -13.66 -10.59 20.05
N LYS A 340 -12.59 -10.04 19.44
CA LYS A 340 -11.77 -8.99 20.07
C LYS A 340 -12.49 -7.65 20.24
N ASN A 341 -13.36 -7.29 19.30
CA ASN A 341 -14.03 -5.98 19.27
C ASN A 341 -15.38 -5.96 20.01
N PHE A 342 -15.86 -7.12 20.48
CA PHE A 342 -17.09 -7.19 21.25
C PHE A 342 -16.84 -6.69 22.66
N ILE A 343 -17.60 -5.68 23.09
CA ILE A 343 -17.51 -5.13 24.45
C ILE A 343 -18.44 -5.95 25.34
N TRP A 344 -17.86 -6.81 26.18
CA TRP A 344 -18.58 -7.72 27.07
C TRP A 344 -19.00 -7.06 28.38
N THR A 345 -18.16 -6.17 28.91
CA THR A 345 -18.42 -5.46 30.15
C THR A 345 -17.84 -4.06 30.09
N ILE A 346 -18.51 -3.11 30.73
CA ILE A 346 -17.99 -1.77 31.00
C ILE A 346 -18.01 -1.54 32.50
N GLN A 347 -16.98 -0.91 33.04
CA GLN A 347 -16.99 -0.44 34.42
C GLN A 347 -17.43 1.02 34.43
N ASN A 348 -18.48 1.33 35.19
CA ASN A 348 -18.94 2.70 35.38
C ASN A 348 -18.07 3.46 36.39
N ASP A 349 -18.27 4.77 36.50
CA ASP A 349 -17.51 5.67 37.39
C ASP A 349 -17.61 5.29 38.88
N ASP A 350 -18.71 4.64 39.30
CA ASP A 350 -18.92 4.14 40.66
C ASP A 350 -18.23 2.78 40.93
N GLY A 351 -17.46 2.28 39.96
CA GLY A 351 -16.74 1.01 40.05
C GLY A 351 -17.59 -0.24 39.78
N THR A 352 -18.88 -0.09 39.52
CA THR A 352 -19.80 -1.19 39.17
C THR A 352 -19.51 -1.74 37.77
N ILE A 353 -19.51 -3.07 37.63
CA ILE A 353 -19.26 -3.75 36.35
C ILE A 353 -20.61 -4.06 35.70
N LEU A 354 -20.92 -3.36 34.62
CA LEU A 354 -22.08 -3.63 33.78
C LEU A 354 -21.76 -4.78 32.82
N ASN A 355 -22.65 -5.77 32.75
CA ASN A 355 -22.54 -6.94 31.87
C ASN A 355 -23.79 -7.15 30.99
N ASP A 356 -24.86 -6.38 31.21
CA ASP A 356 -26.05 -6.36 30.37
C ASP A 356 -25.86 -5.45 29.14
N ALA A 357 -26.32 -5.92 27.98
CA ALA A 357 -26.12 -5.22 26.72
C ALA A 357 -26.91 -3.90 26.62
N MET A 358 -28.08 -3.78 27.27
CA MET A 358 -28.85 -2.53 27.29
C MET A 358 -28.25 -1.52 28.27
N GLU A 359 -27.80 -1.98 29.44
CA GLU A 359 -27.10 -1.12 30.42
C GLU A 359 -25.79 -0.57 29.85
N ILE A 360 -24.99 -1.40 29.19
CA ILE A 360 -23.76 -0.99 28.48
C ILE A 360 -24.07 0.08 27.43
N LYS A 361 -25.16 -0.11 26.65
CA LYS A 361 -25.57 0.86 25.64
C LYS A 361 -25.99 2.19 26.25
N ARG A 362 -26.77 2.15 27.35
CA ARG A 362 -27.25 3.34 28.05
C ARG A 362 -26.10 4.12 28.68
N SER A 363 -25.20 3.44 29.40
CA SER A 363 -24.00 4.03 29.99
C SER A 363 -23.13 4.75 28.94
N ALA A 364 -22.93 4.15 27.78
CA ALA A 364 -22.20 4.79 26.69
C ALA A 364 -22.89 6.07 26.17
N VAL A 365 -24.22 6.04 25.99
CA VAL A 365 -24.98 7.23 25.56
C VAL A 365 -24.92 8.32 26.61
N ASP A 366 -25.12 7.99 27.89
CA ASP A 366 -25.10 8.94 29.01
C ASP A 366 -23.72 9.59 29.15
N TYR A 367 -22.64 8.80 29.09
CA TYR A 367 -21.26 9.29 29.15
C TYR A 367 -20.94 10.28 28.02
N PHE A 368 -21.23 9.91 26.76
CA PHE A 368 -20.93 10.79 25.63
C PHE A 368 -21.85 12.02 25.57
N SER A 369 -23.09 11.90 26.04
CA SER A 369 -23.99 13.06 26.21
C SER A 369 -23.43 14.03 27.24
N ALA A 370 -23.04 13.56 28.43
CA ALA A 370 -22.44 14.41 29.46
C ALA A 370 -21.10 15.04 29.00
N LEU A 371 -20.27 14.28 28.28
CA LEU A 371 -19.00 14.77 27.75
C LEU A 371 -19.21 15.89 26.72
N LEU A 372 -20.18 15.74 25.81
CA LEU A 372 -20.36 16.61 24.65
C LEU A 372 -21.41 17.71 24.84
N SER A 373 -22.22 17.71 25.90
CA SER A 373 -23.37 18.61 26.08
C SER A 373 -23.28 19.60 27.27
N LYS A 374 -22.09 19.96 27.76
CA LYS A 374 -22.00 20.91 28.90
C LYS A 374 -22.00 22.36 28.41
N ASP A 375 -22.95 23.14 28.90
CA ASP A 375 -22.95 24.60 28.78
C ASP A 375 -21.78 25.17 29.57
N ASN A 376 -20.94 25.92 28.88
CA ASN A 376 -20.15 26.96 29.51
C ASN A 376 -20.67 28.27 28.91
N ASP A 377 -21.16 29.16 29.76
CA ASP A 377 -21.15 30.59 29.50
C ASP A 377 -19.69 31.03 29.31
N ILE A 378 -19.09 30.70 28.16
CA ILE A 378 -17.81 31.26 27.77
C ILE A 378 -18.12 32.68 27.35
N ASN A 379 -18.02 33.59 28.31
CA ASN A 379 -18.08 35.01 28.05
C ASN A 379 -16.81 35.40 27.28
N VAL A 380 -16.84 35.22 25.95
CA VAL A 380 -15.75 35.56 25.02
C VAL A 380 -15.37 37.04 25.17
N ASP A 381 -16.35 37.87 25.58
CA ASP A 381 -16.17 39.32 25.79
C ASP A 381 -15.44 39.67 27.11
N SER A 382 -15.24 38.72 28.03
CA SER A 382 -14.56 38.98 29.32
C SER A 382 -13.03 38.82 29.27
N ILE A 383 -12.46 38.43 28.14
CA ILE A 383 -11.02 38.11 28.01
C ILE A 383 -10.25 39.37 27.60
N ALA A 384 -9.15 39.64 28.30
CA ALA A 384 -8.28 40.80 28.12
C ALA A 384 -7.73 40.96 26.68
N ASN A 385 -8.53 41.58 25.81
CA ASN A 385 -8.31 42.52 24.69
C ASN A 385 -7.09 42.47 23.76
N ASP A 386 -6.07 41.63 23.93
CA ASP A 386 -4.88 41.68 23.07
C ASP A 386 -4.89 40.58 21.99
N TRP A 387 -5.92 40.60 21.13
CA TRP A 387 -5.98 39.80 19.90
C TRP A 387 -5.03 40.32 18.80
N SER A 388 -4.20 41.33 19.08
CA SER A 388 -3.37 42.04 18.10
C SER A 388 -2.37 41.15 17.35
N PHE A 389 -2.02 39.99 17.92
CA PHE A 389 -1.10 39.04 17.30
C PHE A 389 -1.77 38.08 16.29
N ILE A 390 -3.11 38.09 16.19
CA ILE A 390 -3.84 37.41 15.11
C ILE A 390 -4.08 38.41 13.98
N PRO A 391 -3.43 38.25 12.82
CA PRO A 391 -3.68 39.08 11.65
C PRO A 391 -5.09 38.82 11.12
N LYS A 392 -5.79 39.90 10.76
CA LYS A 392 -7.04 39.82 10.01
C LYS A 392 -6.71 39.49 8.55
N ILE A 393 -6.64 38.21 8.22
CA ILE A 393 -6.31 37.72 6.87
C ILE A 393 -7.57 37.38 6.07
N ILE A 394 -8.64 36.99 6.74
CA ILE A 394 -9.93 36.68 6.10
C ILE A 394 -10.55 37.99 5.65
N THR A 395 -10.69 38.16 4.34
CA THR A 395 -11.37 39.30 3.74
C THR A 395 -12.88 39.17 3.90
N GLU A 396 -13.62 40.24 3.65
CA GLU A 396 -15.09 40.19 3.63
C GLU A 396 -15.60 39.29 2.50
N GLU A 397 -14.89 39.24 1.38
CA GLU A 397 -15.13 38.30 0.27
C GLU A 397 -14.90 36.84 0.70
N ASP A 398 -13.82 36.55 1.44
CA ASP A 398 -13.56 35.21 1.98
C ASP A 398 -14.65 34.78 2.97
N ASN A 399 -15.09 35.68 3.85
CA ASN A 399 -16.20 35.42 4.77
C ASN A 399 -17.48 35.11 4.00
N THR A 400 -17.80 35.92 2.99
CA THR A 400 -18.97 35.70 2.13
C THR A 400 -18.89 34.34 1.44
N PHE A 401 -17.72 34.00 0.88
CA PHE A 401 -17.46 32.70 0.26
C PHE A 401 -17.63 31.54 1.25
N LEU A 402 -17.05 31.63 2.45
CA LEU A 402 -17.13 30.59 3.49
C LEU A 402 -18.55 30.40 4.07
N THR A 403 -19.41 31.42 3.95
CA THR A 403 -20.82 31.35 4.37
C THR A 403 -21.77 30.88 3.28
N ASN A 404 -21.31 30.72 2.04
CA ASN A 404 -22.15 30.25 0.94
C ASN A 404 -22.47 28.76 1.09
N LEU A 405 -23.65 28.36 0.63
CA LEU A 405 -24.03 26.95 0.50
C LEU A 405 -23.20 26.29 -0.62
N PRO A 406 -22.75 25.04 -0.44
CA PRO A 406 -21.94 24.34 -1.43
C PRO A 406 -22.74 24.08 -2.71
N ASP A 407 -22.07 24.19 -3.86
CA ASP A 407 -22.69 23.94 -5.16
C ASP A 407 -22.65 22.45 -5.56
N ARG A 408 -23.44 22.08 -6.58
CA ARG A 408 -23.54 20.70 -7.09
C ARG A 408 -22.19 20.12 -7.56
N ASN A 409 -21.34 20.94 -8.17
CA ASN A 409 -20.05 20.49 -8.70
C ASN A 409 -19.04 20.25 -7.58
N GLU A 410 -19.08 21.08 -6.54
CA GLU A 410 -18.28 20.94 -5.33
C GLU A 410 -18.62 19.63 -4.60
N VAL A 411 -19.91 19.38 -4.34
CA VAL A 411 -20.37 18.13 -3.71
C VAL A 411 -19.95 16.90 -4.53
N ARG A 412 -20.10 16.96 -5.86
CA ARG A 412 -19.66 15.88 -6.75
C ARG A 412 -18.15 15.63 -6.66
N THR A 413 -17.35 16.69 -6.70
CA THR A 413 -15.89 16.59 -6.67
C THR A 413 -15.44 15.90 -5.38
N VAL A 414 -15.97 16.32 -4.23
CA VAL A 414 -15.66 15.73 -2.92
C VAL A 414 -16.03 14.24 -2.87
N VAL A 415 -17.22 13.86 -3.36
CA VAL A 415 -17.67 12.46 -3.38
C VAL A 415 -16.77 11.57 -4.26
N PHE A 416 -16.27 12.09 -5.37
CA PHE A 416 -15.37 11.37 -6.28
C PHE A 416 -13.91 11.34 -5.81
N GLU A 417 -13.50 12.27 -4.93
CA GLU A 417 -12.20 12.23 -4.25
C GLU A 417 -12.16 11.25 -3.06
N CYS A 418 -13.32 10.91 -2.49
CA CYS A 418 -13.40 9.89 -1.44
C CYS A 418 -12.87 8.51 -1.90
N ASP A 419 -12.14 7.81 -1.03
CA ASP A 419 -11.71 6.43 -1.30
C ASP A 419 -12.94 5.51 -1.44
N ALA A 420 -13.16 4.99 -2.65
CA ALA A 420 -14.27 4.12 -2.96
C ALA A 420 -14.29 2.86 -2.06
N ASN A 421 -13.12 2.39 -1.63
CA ASN A 421 -12.95 1.22 -0.77
C ASN A 421 -12.91 1.55 0.73
N SER A 422 -13.27 2.77 1.12
CA SER A 422 -13.43 3.13 2.52
C SER A 422 -14.52 2.29 3.20
N ALA A 423 -14.41 2.15 4.54
CA ALA A 423 -15.42 1.46 5.33
C ALA A 423 -16.75 2.22 5.24
N ALA A 424 -17.84 1.51 4.99
CA ALA A 424 -19.18 2.08 5.00
C ALA A 424 -19.50 2.74 6.35
N GLY A 425 -20.22 3.87 6.30
CA GLY A 425 -20.71 4.57 7.48
C GLY A 425 -21.81 3.79 8.22
N PRO A 426 -22.42 4.40 9.26
CA PRO A 426 -23.54 3.79 9.99
C PRO A 426 -24.76 3.45 9.11
N ASP A 427 -24.89 4.12 7.96
CA ASP A 427 -25.90 3.89 6.92
C ASP A 427 -25.72 2.54 6.19
N GLY A 428 -24.50 1.99 6.19
CA GLY A 428 -24.15 0.76 5.50
C GLY A 428 -23.75 0.94 4.03
N PHE A 429 -23.70 2.16 3.50
CA PHE A 429 -23.28 2.44 2.12
C PHE A 429 -21.82 2.92 2.08
N SER A 430 -21.02 2.42 1.13
CA SER A 430 -19.60 2.79 0.96
C SER A 430 -19.42 3.90 -0.07
N GLY A 431 -18.29 4.60 -0.08
CA GLY A 431 -17.93 5.58 -1.13
C GLY A 431 -18.13 5.07 -2.56
N PHE A 432 -17.83 3.78 -2.80
CA PHE A 432 -18.07 3.13 -4.10
C PHE A 432 -19.54 3.15 -4.55
N PHE A 433 -20.51 3.04 -3.62
CA PHE A 433 -21.93 3.13 -3.98
C PHE A 433 -22.28 4.55 -4.47
N TYR A 434 -21.82 5.57 -3.75
CA TYR A 434 -22.09 6.97 -4.09
C TYR A 434 -21.50 7.36 -5.44
N GLN A 435 -20.29 6.86 -5.76
CA GLN A 435 -19.65 7.08 -7.04
C GLN A 435 -20.31 6.31 -8.18
N HIS A 436 -20.64 5.03 -7.96
CA HIS A 436 -21.17 4.15 -9.00
C HIS A 436 -22.65 4.42 -9.33
N CYS A 437 -23.43 4.91 -8.36
CA CYS A 437 -24.85 5.23 -8.53
C CYS A 437 -25.12 6.75 -8.64
N TRP A 438 -24.09 7.57 -8.84
CA TRP A 438 -24.19 9.03 -8.83
C TRP A 438 -25.29 9.57 -9.75
N ASP A 439 -25.40 9.02 -10.96
CA ASP A 439 -26.39 9.45 -11.95
C ASP A 439 -27.86 9.17 -11.54
N ILE A 440 -28.06 8.35 -10.51
CA ILE A 440 -29.39 8.04 -9.95
C ILE A 440 -29.65 8.85 -8.68
N ILE A 441 -28.66 8.93 -7.78
CA ILE A 441 -28.86 9.45 -6.41
C ILE A 441 -28.35 10.88 -6.20
N GLY A 442 -27.59 11.43 -7.17
CA GLY A 442 -26.80 12.64 -6.99
C GLY A 442 -27.61 13.88 -6.64
N GLU A 443 -28.79 14.05 -7.25
CA GLU A 443 -29.67 15.20 -6.97
C GLU A 443 -30.19 15.18 -5.53
N ASP A 444 -30.74 14.05 -5.06
CA ASP A 444 -31.23 13.94 -3.68
C ASP A 444 -30.09 14.05 -2.64
N LEU A 445 -28.87 13.63 -2.99
CA LEU A 445 -27.71 13.77 -2.11
C LEU A 445 -27.28 15.24 -1.98
N VAL A 446 -27.27 15.99 -3.07
CA VAL A 446 -26.97 17.43 -3.07
C VAL A 446 -28.01 18.18 -2.23
N GLU A 447 -29.29 17.86 -2.40
CA GLU A 447 -30.37 18.42 -1.60
C GLU A 447 -30.20 18.13 -0.10
N ALA A 448 -29.83 16.89 0.25
CA ALA A 448 -29.54 16.52 1.62
C ALA A 448 -28.33 17.27 2.21
N VAL A 449 -27.26 17.47 1.44
CA VAL A 449 -26.09 18.25 1.89
C VAL A 449 -26.50 19.71 2.14
N ILE A 450 -27.26 20.32 1.23
CA ILE A 450 -27.75 21.70 1.43
C ILE A 450 -28.63 21.82 2.67
N ASP A 451 -29.54 20.86 2.89
CA ASP A 451 -30.40 20.80 4.07
C ASP A 451 -29.58 20.68 5.38
N PHE A 452 -28.49 19.91 5.37
CA PHE A 452 -27.55 19.84 6.49
C PHE A 452 -26.89 21.19 6.79
N PHE A 453 -26.39 21.89 5.76
CA PHE A 453 -25.78 23.23 5.95
C PHE A 453 -26.80 24.27 6.43
N ASN A 454 -28.10 24.07 6.15
CA ASN A 454 -29.19 24.89 6.68
C ASN A 454 -29.65 24.49 8.10
N GLY A 455 -28.96 23.54 8.76
CA GLY A 455 -29.25 23.13 10.15
C GLY A 455 -30.03 21.83 10.30
N GLY A 456 -30.19 21.03 9.24
CA GLY A 456 -30.82 19.70 9.30
C GLY A 456 -30.03 18.71 10.19
N ALA A 457 -30.73 17.93 11.02
CA ALA A 457 -30.12 17.03 12.00
C ALA A 457 -29.68 15.66 11.38
N ILE A 458 -28.48 15.17 11.73
CA ILE A 458 -27.98 13.83 11.34
C ILE A 458 -28.01 12.82 12.54
N PRO A 459 -28.42 11.54 12.38
CA PRO A 459 -28.54 10.60 13.51
C PRO A 459 -27.38 9.60 13.80
N LYS A 460 -27.13 9.38 15.13
CA LYS A 460 -26.83 8.16 15.94
C LYS A 460 -25.41 7.54 16.10
N VAL A 461 -25.20 7.01 17.32
CA VAL A 461 -24.04 6.24 17.83
C VAL A 461 -24.14 4.76 17.43
N LEU A 462 -23.01 4.11 17.13
CA LEU A 462 -22.93 2.69 16.77
C LEU A 462 -22.30 1.86 17.90
N LEU A 463 -23.06 0.95 18.52
CA LEU A 463 -22.61 0.06 19.60
C LEU A 463 -22.88 -1.40 19.22
N ASN A 464 -21.83 -2.23 19.23
CA ASN A 464 -21.89 -3.66 18.88
C ASN A 464 -22.60 -3.97 17.54
N GLY A 465 -22.57 -3.02 16.59
CA GLY A 465 -23.18 -3.16 15.27
C GLY A 465 -24.61 -2.65 15.14
N GLU A 466 -25.20 -2.11 16.21
CA GLU A 466 -26.52 -1.50 16.23
C GLU A 466 -26.44 0.01 16.50
N THR A 467 -27.29 0.79 15.84
CA THR A 467 -27.41 2.24 16.10
C THR A 467 -28.27 2.48 17.33
N THR A 468 -27.78 3.18 18.36
CA THR A 468 -28.52 3.43 19.61
C THR A 468 -28.37 4.88 20.08
N GLY A 469 -29.47 5.51 20.51
CA GLY A 469 -29.48 6.86 21.13
C GLY A 469 -29.26 8.04 20.17
N TYR A 470 -29.69 9.23 20.60
CA TYR A 470 -29.35 10.54 20.03
C TYR A 470 -28.73 11.40 21.13
N PHE A 471 -27.67 12.14 20.81
CA PHE A 471 -27.15 13.20 21.68
C PHE A 471 -26.75 14.41 20.84
N HIS A 472 -26.99 15.61 21.38
CA HIS A 472 -26.58 16.86 20.76
C HIS A 472 -25.22 17.28 21.34
N GLY A 473 -24.20 17.38 20.49
CA GLY A 473 -22.89 17.85 20.93
C GLY A 473 -22.80 19.38 20.85
N SER A 474 -22.71 20.06 22.00
CA SER A 474 -22.44 21.50 22.09
C SER A 474 -20.95 21.83 22.11
N ARG A 475 -20.07 20.82 22.27
CA ARG A 475 -18.61 20.97 22.23
C ARG A 475 -17.90 19.72 21.71
N GLY A 476 -16.67 19.92 21.23
CA GLY A 476 -15.78 18.85 20.76
C GLY A 476 -15.91 18.57 19.27
N LEU A 477 -14.77 18.36 18.62
CA LEU A 477 -14.69 18.00 17.20
C LEU A 477 -14.79 16.48 17.04
N ARG A 478 -15.51 16.04 16.00
CA ARG A 478 -15.76 14.62 15.77
C ARG A 478 -14.48 13.89 15.33
N GLN A 479 -13.99 12.97 16.15
CA GLN A 479 -12.83 12.15 15.79
C GLN A 479 -13.16 11.23 14.60
N GLY A 480 -12.34 11.30 13.55
CA GLY A 480 -12.53 10.55 12.30
C GLY A 480 -13.21 11.36 11.18
N ASP A 481 -13.68 12.57 11.47
CA ASP A 481 -14.12 13.53 10.46
C ASP A 481 -12.90 14.17 9.76
N PRO A 482 -12.85 14.21 8.41
CA PRO A 482 -11.77 14.84 7.65
C PRO A 482 -11.46 16.30 8.02
N ILE A 483 -12.44 17.11 8.45
CA ILE A 483 -12.22 18.54 8.74
C ILE A 483 -11.72 18.81 10.15
N SER A 484 -12.01 17.90 11.09
CA SER A 484 -11.72 18.07 12.51
C SER A 484 -10.23 18.33 12.84
N PRO A 485 -9.24 17.67 12.21
CA PRO A 485 -7.83 17.98 12.43
C PRO A 485 -7.46 19.43 12.05
N THR A 486 -8.03 19.96 10.96
CA THR A 486 -7.75 21.31 10.50
C THR A 486 -8.35 22.35 11.44
N LEU A 487 -9.60 22.15 11.87
CA LEU A 487 -10.25 23.02 12.86
C LEU A 487 -9.50 23.03 14.19
N PHE A 488 -8.99 21.88 14.63
CA PHE A 488 -8.12 21.79 15.80
C PHE A 488 -6.85 22.63 15.63
N ILE A 489 -6.19 22.56 14.47
CA ILE A 489 -4.98 23.36 14.19
C ILE A 489 -5.30 24.86 14.19
N ILE A 490 -6.43 25.28 13.62
CA ILE A 490 -6.87 26.69 13.61
C ILE A 490 -7.06 27.19 15.05
N ALA A 491 -7.73 26.41 15.91
CA ALA A 491 -7.87 26.76 17.32
C ALA A 491 -6.53 26.77 18.08
N ALA A 492 -5.63 25.83 17.78
CA ALA A 492 -4.30 25.76 18.37
C ALA A 492 -3.33 26.85 17.86
N GLU A 493 -3.64 27.49 16.73
CA GLU A 493 -2.84 28.59 16.16
C GLU A 493 -2.79 29.79 17.13
N PHE A 494 -3.87 30.06 17.86
CA PHE A 494 -3.89 31.07 18.93
C PHE A 494 -2.80 30.80 19.98
N LEU A 495 -2.72 29.55 20.45
CA LEU A 495 -1.70 29.13 21.42
C LEU A 495 -0.30 29.32 20.85
N SER A 496 -0.09 28.92 19.60
CA SER A 496 1.19 29.04 18.89
C SER A 496 1.64 30.50 18.75
N ARG A 497 0.76 31.38 18.26
CA ARG A 497 1.05 32.80 18.07
C ARG A 497 1.20 33.56 19.38
N GLY A 498 0.37 33.23 20.38
CA GLY A 498 0.45 33.82 21.71
C GLY A 498 1.78 33.49 22.40
N LEU A 499 2.23 32.23 22.34
CA LEU A 499 3.57 31.85 22.78
C LEU A 499 4.65 32.63 22.03
N TYR A 500 4.58 32.69 20.70
CA TYR A 500 5.56 33.42 19.90
C TYR A 500 5.64 34.91 20.26
N ASN A 501 4.49 35.59 20.37
CA ASN A 501 4.39 36.99 20.78
C ASN A 501 4.94 37.23 22.19
N MET A 502 4.63 36.35 23.15
CA MET A 502 5.18 36.41 24.51
C MET A 502 6.72 36.35 24.49
N PHE A 503 7.31 35.43 23.73
CA PHE A 503 8.77 35.34 23.63
C PHE A 503 9.39 36.52 22.85
N GLN A 504 8.71 37.09 21.86
CA GLN A 504 9.16 38.30 21.17
C GLN A 504 9.18 39.53 22.12
N ARG A 505 8.13 39.72 22.93
CA ARG A 505 8.04 40.82 23.90
C ARG A 505 9.09 40.74 25.00
N TYR A 506 9.54 39.52 25.34
CA TYR A 506 10.50 39.30 26.41
C TYR A 506 11.72 38.47 25.93
N PRO A 507 12.70 39.10 25.27
CA PRO A 507 13.93 38.42 24.82
C PRO A 507 14.72 37.74 25.94
N SER A 508 14.59 38.26 27.17
CA SER A 508 15.21 37.66 28.37
C SER A 508 14.71 36.25 28.69
N LEU A 509 13.61 35.78 28.08
CA LEU A 509 13.06 34.43 28.28
C LEU A 509 13.64 33.41 27.29
N HIS A 510 14.36 33.87 26.25
CA HIS A 510 14.80 33.02 25.14
C HIS A 510 15.72 31.89 25.59
N TYR A 511 15.47 30.70 25.05
CA TYR A 511 16.43 29.62 25.11
C TYR A 511 17.63 29.92 24.20
N LEU A 512 18.83 29.99 24.78
CA LEU A 512 20.06 30.29 24.03
C LEU A 512 20.53 29.09 23.20
N ALA A 513 20.08 29.02 21.95
CA ALA A 513 20.46 27.96 21.00
C ALA A 513 21.76 28.21 20.22
N ARG A 514 22.47 29.32 20.51
CA ARG A 514 23.58 29.87 19.69
C ARG A 514 23.17 30.02 18.22
N CYS A 515 21.97 30.54 17.99
CA CYS A 515 21.37 30.75 16.67
C CYS A 515 20.50 32.01 16.75
N PRO A 516 20.53 32.91 15.76
CA PRO A 516 19.71 34.12 15.76
C PRO A 516 18.22 33.85 15.50
N VAL A 517 17.87 32.65 15.01
CA VAL A 517 16.48 32.26 14.74
C VAL A 517 15.78 31.88 16.04
N LEU A 518 14.74 32.64 16.40
CA LEU A 518 13.89 32.37 17.57
C LEU A 518 13.01 31.13 17.33
N VAL A 519 13.13 30.13 18.21
CA VAL A 519 12.27 28.93 18.22
C VAL A 519 11.70 28.77 19.64
N PRO A 520 10.52 29.35 19.93
CA PRO A 520 9.93 29.33 21.26
C PRO A 520 9.27 27.98 21.58
N HIS A 521 8.70 27.33 20.57
CA HIS A 521 8.05 26.03 20.70
C HIS A 521 8.06 25.23 19.39
N LEU A 522 7.77 23.94 19.50
CA LEU A 522 7.46 23.02 18.39
C LEU A 522 6.18 22.28 18.74
N ALA A 523 5.24 22.19 17.80
CA ALA A 523 3.94 21.56 18.02
C ALA A 523 3.66 20.50 16.94
N PHE A 524 3.07 19.37 17.35
CA PHE A 524 2.47 18.39 16.47
C PHE A 524 1.11 17.99 17.04
N ALA A 525 0.02 18.56 16.50
CA ALA A 525 -1.29 18.51 17.14
C ALA A 525 -1.21 18.97 18.62
N ASP A 526 -1.64 18.14 19.57
CA ASP A 526 -1.62 18.40 21.01
C ASP A 526 -0.23 18.21 21.66
N ASP A 527 0.70 17.54 20.98
CA ASP A 527 2.06 17.30 21.49
C ASP A 527 2.98 18.52 21.26
N ILE A 528 3.10 19.38 22.28
CA ILE A 528 3.87 20.65 22.23
C ILE A 528 5.14 20.58 23.09
N ILE A 529 6.27 21.04 22.54
CA ILE A 529 7.54 21.27 23.24
C ILE A 529 7.78 22.78 23.33
N ILE A 530 7.91 23.31 24.54
CA ILE A 530 8.23 24.73 24.79
C ILE A 530 9.69 24.86 25.23
N PHE A 531 10.43 25.80 24.63
CA PHE A 531 11.83 26.10 24.96
C PHE A 531 11.93 27.36 25.81
N SER A 532 12.52 27.23 26.99
CA SER A 532 12.70 28.35 27.94
C SER A 532 14.11 28.33 28.54
N ASN A 533 14.61 29.49 28.96
CA ASN A 533 15.83 29.60 29.76
C ASN A 533 15.69 28.99 31.19
N GLY A 534 14.48 28.58 31.59
CA GLY A 534 14.18 27.90 32.84
C GLY A 534 14.23 28.78 34.08
N THR A 535 14.25 30.11 33.94
CA THR A 535 14.15 31.06 35.06
C THR A 535 12.75 31.06 35.67
N LYS A 536 12.62 31.31 36.97
CA LYS A 536 11.32 31.32 37.67
C LYS A 536 10.34 32.31 37.02
N SER A 537 10.82 33.47 36.58
CA SER A 537 10.02 34.47 35.85
C SER A 537 9.55 33.95 34.48
N SER A 538 10.40 33.26 33.71
CA SER A 538 10.00 32.64 32.44
C SER A 538 8.94 31.56 32.63
N LEU A 539 9.15 30.66 33.59
CA LEU A 539 8.22 29.57 33.87
C LEU A 539 6.86 30.09 34.31
N LYS A 540 6.83 31.10 35.20
CA LYS A 540 5.58 31.73 35.67
C LYS A 540 4.79 32.37 34.53
N ARG A 541 5.46 33.01 33.56
CA ARG A 541 4.79 33.60 32.39
C ARG A 541 4.18 32.53 31.49
N ILE A 542 4.92 31.43 31.25
CA ILE A 542 4.41 30.29 30.48
C ILE A 542 3.19 29.67 31.17
N THR A 543 3.24 29.42 32.48
CA THR A 543 2.11 28.84 33.22
C THR A 543 0.90 29.75 33.24
N ASN A 544 1.09 31.06 33.39
CA ASN A 544 0.00 32.03 33.35
C ASN A 544 -0.66 32.05 31.97
N PHE A 545 0.13 32.12 30.90
CA PHE A 545 -0.39 32.10 29.53
C PHE A 545 -1.14 30.79 29.21
N LEU A 546 -0.64 29.64 29.68
CA LEU A 546 -1.34 28.37 29.52
C LEU A 546 -2.67 28.36 30.29
N ALA A 547 -2.71 28.87 31.52
CA ALA A 547 -3.96 28.97 32.28
C ALA A 547 -4.99 29.90 31.61
N GLU A 548 -4.54 31.03 31.07
CA GLU A 548 -5.37 31.93 30.24
C GLU A 548 -5.91 31.19 29.01
N TYR A 549 -5.05 30.45 28.30
CA TYR A 549 -5.47 29.64 27.16
C TYR A 549 -6.49 28.56 27.53
N GLU A 550 -6.32 27.85 28.66
CA GLU A 550 -7.25 26.83 29.13
C GLU A 550 -8.63 27.43 29.42
N GLN A 551 -8.65 28.63 30.01
CA GLN A 551 -9.88 29.37 30.31
C GLN A 551 -10.59 29.82 29.03
N CYS A 552 -9.86 30.31 28.03
CA CYS A 552 -10.42 30.83 26.78
C CYS A 552 -10.90 29.72 25.83
N SER A 553 -10.09 28.68 25.67
CA SER A 553 -10.32 27.62 24.68
C SER A 553 -11.17 26.46 25.21
N GLY A 554 -11.26 26.31 26.54
CA GLY A 554 -11.81 25.12 27.18
C GLY A 554 -10.93 23.86 27.04
N GLN A 555 -9.79 23.93 26.34
CA GLN A 555 -8.81 22.85 26.26
C GLN A 555 -8.01 22.78 27.55
N LYS A 556 -7.65 21.57 28.02
CA LYS A 556 -6.90 21.39 29.27
C LYS A 556 -5.57 20.69 29.02
N VAL A 557 -4.53 21.17 29.70
CA VAL A 557 -3.20 20.55 29.74
C VAL A 557 -3.27 19.28 30.58
N ASN A 558 -2.75 18.18 30.02
CA ASN A 558 -2.69 16.91 30.73
C ASN A 558 -1.42 16.81 31.59
N SER A 559 -1.52 17.13 32.88
CA SER A 559 -0.39 17.10 33.82
C SER A 559 0.24 15.71 33.98
N SER A 560 -0.51 14.63 33.76
CA SER A 560 0.01 13.25 33.87
C SER A 560 0.91 12.85 32.70
N LYS A 561 0.69 13.45 31.52
CA LYS A 561 1.51 13.23 30.32
C LYS A 561 2.58 14.30 30.13
N SER A 562 2.42 15.46 30.78
CA SER A 562 3.33 16.59 30.69
C SER A 562 4.55 16.38 31.59
N GLY A 563 5.68 16.96 31.20
CA GLY A 563 6.93 16.85 31.95
C GLY A 563 8.00 17.80 31.45
N PHE A 564 9.01 18.04 32.27
CA PHE A 564 10.10 18.97 31.93
C PHE A 564 11.46 18.26 31.82
N ILE A 565 12.30 18.75 30.91
CA ILE A 565 13.65 18.23 30.68
C ILE A 565 14.66 19.34 31.00
N LEU A 566 15.69 19.02 31.79
CA LEU A 566 16.81 19.92 32.10
C LEU A 566 18.14 19.39 31.56
N SER A 567 19.13 20.28 31.49
CA SER A 567 20.52 19.89 31.24
C SER A 567 20.96 18.82 32.24
N ALA A 568 21.75 17.84 31.77
CA ALA A 568 22.36 16.82 32.62
C ALA A 568 23.25 17.42 33.74
N LYS A 569 23.73 18.65 33.56
CA LYS A 569 24.53 19.38 34.56
C LYS A 569 23.69 20.19 35.56
N ALA A 570 22.36 20.21 35.43
CA ALA A 570 21.50 20.98 36.32
C ALA A 570 21.45 20.35 37.71
N SER A 571 21.63 21.17 38.75
CA SER A 571 21.56 20.75 40.15
C SER A 571 20.16 20.26 40.52
N LEU A 572 20.07 19.43 41.57
CA LEU A 572 18.79 18.96 42.09
C LEU A 572 17.94 20.13 42.61
N SER A 573 18.57 21.14 43.23
CA SER A 573 17.91 22.38 43.64
C SER A 573 17.24 23.09 42.45
N ARG A 574 17.92 23.22 41.30
CA ARG A 574 17.32 23.80 40.11
C ARG A 574 16.16 22.96 39.57
N ALA A 575 16.28 21.63 39.63
CA ALA A 575 15.18 20.74 39.23
C ALA A 575 13.94 20.90 40.11
N ASN A 576 14.11 21.06 41.43
CA ASN A 576 13.02 21.28 42.37
C ASN A 576 12.36 22.65 42.14
N VAL A 577 13.13 23.70 41.85
CA VAL A 577 12.59 25.03 41.50
C VAL A 577 11.74 24.97 40.24
N VAL A 578 12.21 24.27 39.20
CA VAL A 578 11.48 24.14 37.94
C VAL A 578 10.23 23.28 38.12
N GLY A 579 10.35 22.15 38.83
CA GLY A 579 9.22 21.26 39.12
C GLY A 579 8.15 21.95 39.97
N GLY A 580 8.55 22.70 40.99
CA GLY A 580 7.62 23.48 41.81
C GLY A 580 6.96 24.65 41.07
N ALA A 581 7.64 25.25 40.09
CA ALA A 581 7.07 26.32 39.27
C ALA A 581 6.09 25.80 38.20
N LEU A 582 6.34 24.61 37.63
CA LEU A 582 5.53 24.04 36.54
C LEU A 582 4.45 23.06 37.02
N GLY A 583 4.63 22.43 38.18
CA GLY A 583 3.76 21.34 38.64
C GLY A 583 3.92 20.03 37.85
N PHE A 584 4.93 19.92 36.97
CA PHE A 584 5.16 18.74 36.14
C PHE A 584 6.31 17.85 36.66
N PRO A 585 6.27 16.53 36.42
CA PRO A 585 7.39 15.64 36.74
C PRO A 585 8.62 15.87 35.85
N ARG A 586 9.81 15.59 36.40
CA ARG A 586 11.07 15.65 35.66
C ARG A 586 11.22 14.43 34.75
N ILE A 587 11.37 14.65 33.46
CA ILE A 587 11.67 13.61 32.46
C ILE A 587 13.20 13.50 32.26
N ARG A 588 13.74 12.27 32.25
CA ARG A 588 15.16 11.99 31.97
C ARG A 588 15.33 11.46 30.55
N LEU A 589 16.43 11.84 29.90
CA LEU A 589 16.83 11.28 28.62
C LEU A 589 17.53 9.91 28.82
N PRO A 590 17.31 8.90 27.97
CA PRO A 590 16.50 8.98 26.75
C PRO A 590 14.99 8.84 26.99
N THR A 591 14.19 9.60 26.23
CA THR A 591 12.71 9.52 26.24
C THR A 591 12.18 9.45 24.80
N LYS A 592 10.92 9.07 24.59
CA LYS A 592 10.29 9.05 23.25
C LYS A 592 9.42 10.29 23.04
N TYR A 593 9.55 10.92 21.89
CA TYR A 593 8.68 11.99 21.41
C TYR A 593 8.29 11.71 19.96
N LEU A 594 6.99 11.67 19.64
CA LEU A 594 6.47 11.27 18.33
C LEU A 594 7.04 9.92 17.82
N GLY A 595 7.30 8.98 18.74
CA GLY A 595 7.93 7.69 18.43
C GLY A 595 9.45 7.75 18.17
N MET A 596 10.07 8.93 18.17
CA MET A 596 11.51 9.13 18.04
C MET A 596 12.21 9.17 19.41
N PRO A 597 13.31 8.42 19.61
CA PRO A 597 14.06 8.48 20.87
C PRO A 597 14.90 9.76 20.94
N LEU A 598 14.56 10.66 21.86
CA LEU A 598 15.37 11.81 22.25
C LEU A 598 16.49 11.33 23.18
N TYR A 599 17.75 11.63 22.86
CA TYR A 599 18.91 11.24 23.67
C TYR A 599 20.05 12.26 23.59
N LYS A 600 20.99 12.17 24.52
CA LYS A 600 22.23 12.96 24.54
C LYS A 600 23.44 12.02 24.58
N GLY A 601 24.48 12.34 23.81
CA GLY A 601 25.71 11.54 23.74
C GLY A 601 25.73 10.53 22.58
N PRO A 602 26.58 9.49 22.63
CA PRO A 602 26.74 8.54 21.54
C PRO A 602 25.47 7.72 21.32
N LYS A 603 25.20 7.39 20.06
CA LYS A 603 24.10 6.53 19.63
C LYS A 603 24.33 5.09 20.12
N LYS A 604 23.46 4.59 20.99
CA LYS A 604 23.55 3.25 21.61
C LYS A 604 22.47 2.31 21.09
N SER A 605 22.82 1.06 20.77
CA SER A 605 21.93 0.08 20.12
C SER A 605 20.57 -0.10 20.79
N PHE A 606 20.48 0.04 22.12
CA PHE A 606 19.22 -0.16 22.86
C PHE A 606 18.12 0.84 22.50
N LEU A 607 18.46 2.01 21.93
CA LEU A 607 17.48 3.01 21.50
C LEU A 607 16.55 2.49 20.37
N TRP A 608 16.93 1.38 19.72
CA TRP A 608 16.19 0.76 18.63
C TRP A 608 15.56 -0.58 19.01
N ASP A 609 15.72 -1.06 20.26
CA ASP A 609 15.16 -2.36 20.66
C ASP A 609 13.63 -2.39 20.57
N ASP A 610 12.94 -1.28 20.87
CA ASP A 610 11.49 -1.18 20.66
C ASP A 610 11.06 -1.36 19.20
N LEU A 611 11.82 -0.79 18.25
CA LEU A 611 11.56 -0.97 16.82
C LEU A 611 11.80 -2.43 16.42
N ILE A 612 12.90 -3.02 16.88
CA ILE A 612 13.23 -4.43 16.60
C ILE A 612 12.16 -5.35 17.16
N SER A 613 11.72 -5.13 18.40
CA SER A 613 10.65 -5.90 19.04
C SER A 613 9.32 -5.75 18.30
N LYS A 614 8.98 -4.54 17.83
CA LYS A 614 7.78 -4.33 16.99
C LYS A 614 7.87 -5.08 15.66
N ILE A 615 9.02 -5.05 14.99
CA ILE A 615 9.25 -5.81 13.75
C ILE A 615 9.14 -7.31 14.02
N ALA A 616 9.78 -7.81 15.08
CA ALA A 616 9.74 -9.22 15.46
C ALA A 616 8.32 -9.68 15.81
N ALA A 617 7.61 -8.96 16.68
CA ALA A 617 6.23 -9.28 17.05
C ALA A 617 5.29 -9.26 15.84
N ARG A 618 5.52 -8.34 14.88
CA ARG A 618 4.75 -8.28 13.64
C ARG A 618 5.02 -9.50 12.75
N MET A 619 6.27 -9.94 12.67
CA MET A 619 6.66 -11.16 11.95
C MET A 619 6.10 -12.41 12.60
N GLU A 620 6.15 -12.54 13.93
CA GLU A 620 5.60 -13.69 14.69
C GLU A 620 4.10 -13.86 14.44
N GLY A 621 3.35 -12.75 14.44
CA GLY A 621 1.91 -12.76 14.12
C GLY A 621 1.57 -13.23 12.70
N TRP A 622 2.57 -13.25 11.80
CA TRP A 622 2.46 -13.78 10.44
C TRP A 622 3.10 -15.15 10.25
N GLU A 623 4.16 -15.49 10.98
CA GLU A 623 4.75 -16.83 10.98
C GLU A 623 3.76 -17.88 11.51
N ALA A 624 2.82 -17.50 12.39
CA ALA A 624 1.71 -18.34 12.83
C ALA A 624 0.64 -18.64 11.75
N LYS A 625 0.70 -17.97 10.58
CA LYS A 625 -0.24 -18.09 9.46
C LYS A 625 0.53 -18.55 8.21
N VAL A 626 0.09 -19.65 7.58
CA VAL A 626 0.84 -20.28 6.46
C VAL A 626 0.84 -19.37 5.22
N LEU A 627 1.81 -18.45 5.16
CA LEU A 627 2.03 -17.56 4.02
C LEU A 627 2.86 -18.26 2.95
N SER A 628 2.43 -18.13 1.69
CA SER A 628 3.25 -18.52 0.53
C SER A 628 4.56 -17.72 0.49
N PRO A 629 5.63 -18.21 -0.16
CA PRO A 629 6.83 -17.42 -0.39
C PRO A 629 6.57 -16.08 -1.09
N GLY A 630 5.60 -16.04 -2.02
CA GLY A 630 5.14 -14.81 -2.65
C GLY A 630 4.51 -13.84 -1.64
N GLY A 631 3.63 -14.33 -0.76
CA GLY A 631 3.05 -13.53 0.32
C GLY A 631 4.10 -12.94 1.26
N ARG A 632 5.16 -13.69 1.57
CA ARG A 632 6.28 -13.19 2.40
C ARG A 632 7.05 -12.08 1.70
N ILE A 633 7.40 -12.25 0.42
CA ILE A 633 8.07 -11.21 -0.38
C ILE A 633 7.23 -9.93 -0.38
N THR A 634 5.93 -10.05 -0.63
CA THR A 634 5.00 -8.91 -0.64
C THR A 634 4.95 -8.19 0.70
N ILE A 635 4.83 -8.93 1.81
CA ILE A 635 4.83 -8.36 3.17
C ILE A 635 6.16 -7.68 3.50
N LEU A 636 7.26 -8.30 3.09
CA LEU A 636 8.60 -7.77 3.36
C LEU A 636 8.79 -6.43 2.64
N LYS A 637 8.45 -6.36 1.35
CA LYS A 637 8.54 -5.14 0.53
C LYS A 637 7.61 -4.03 1.02
N SER A 638 6.36 -4.35 1.36
CA SER A 638 5.33 -3.34 1.62
C SER A 638 5.24 -2.91 3.09
N ILE A 639 5.39 -3.84 4.04
CA ILE A 639 5.15 -3.58 5.47
C ILE A 639 6.46 -3.58 6.27
N LEU A 640 7.22 -4.67 6.24
CA LEU A 640 8.39 -4.79 7.13
C LEU A 640 9.45 -3.73 6.79
N THR A 641 9.70 -3.50 5.51
CA THR A 641 10.65 -2.46 5.05
C THR A 641 10.16 -1.05 5.37
N SER A 642 8.85 -0.81 5.51
CA SER A 642 8.31 0.53 5.78
C SER A 642 8.35 0.93 7.27
N MET A 643 8.25 -0.03 8.18
CA MET A 643 8.33 0.19 9.64
C MET A 643 9.54 1.01 10.11
N PRO A 644 10.79 0.75 9.67
CA PRO A 644 11.95 1.54 10.09
C PRO A 644 12.02 2.92 9.42
N LEU A 645 11.35 3.16 8.28
CA LEU A 645 11.60 4.34 7.43
C LEU A 645 11.38 5.66 8.17
N TYR A 646 10.33 5.76 8.99
CA TYR A 646 10.05 6.95 9.79
C TYR A 646 11.27 7.38 10.63
N LEU A 647 11.91 6.43 11.31
CA LEU A 647 13.11 6.71 12.10
C LEU A 647 14.34 6.96 11.23
N LEU A 648 14.50 6.26 10.10
CA LEU A 648 15.63 6.44 9.18
C LEU A 648 15.64 7.82 8.51
N HIS A 649 14.48 8.45 8.36
CA HIS A 649 14.37 9.83 7.89
C HIS A 649 15.08 10.81 8.83
N VAL A 650 14.93 10.62 10.15
CA VAL A 650 15.42 11.56 11.16
C VAL A 650 16.82 11.19 11.65
N ILE A 651 17.03 9.94 12.02
CA ILE A 651 18.26 9.45 12.66
C ILE A 651 18.91 8.30 11.88
N VAL A 652 20.23 8.17 12.04
CA VAL A 652 21.01 7.08 11.42
C VAL A 652 21.29 6.01 12.48
N PRO A 653 20.71 4.80 12.38
CA PRO A 653 21.00 3.72 13.31
C PRO A 653 22.46 3.24 13.19
N PRO A 654 23.01 2.63 14.26
CA PRO A 654 24.26 1.90 14.18
C PRO A 654 24.21 0.80 13.11
N LYS A 655 25.35 0.48 12.49
CA LYS A 655 25.46 -0.59 11.49
C LYS A 655 24.95 -1.92 12.06
N SER A 656 25.27 -2.23 13.31
CA SER A 656 24.81 -3.43 14.02
C SER A 656 23.29 -3.54 14.10
N VAL A 657 22.59 -2.42 14.33
CA VAL A 657 21.11 -2.38 14.38
C VAL A 657 20.52 -2.65 13.00
N MET A 658 21.04 -2.00 11.94
CA MET A 658 20.58 -2.26 10.57
C MET A 658 20.80 -3.73 10.18
N CYS A 659 21.98 -4.28 10.45
CA CYS A 659 22.26 -5.69 10.18
C CYS A 659 21.35 -6.63 10.99
N ARG A 660 20.97 -6.28 12.22
CA ARG A 660 20.03 -7.09 13.03
C ARG A 660 18.63 -7.10 12.41
N ILE A 661 18.14 -5.96 11.91
CA ILE A 661 16.84 -5.87 11.21
C ILE A 661 16.90 -6.63 9.88
N GLU A 662 17.94 -6.43 9.08
CA GLU A 662 18.11 -7.12 7.80
C GLU A 662 18.24 -8.65 7.96
N ARG A 663 18.88 -9.12 9.05
CA ARG A 663 18.87 -10.55 9.42
C ARG A 663 17.48 -11.07 9.76
N LEU A 664 16.65 -10.27 10.45
CA LEU A 664 15.25 -10.63 10.71
C LEU A 664 14.47 -10.72 9.40
N PHE A 665 14.66 -9.78 8.47
CA PHE A 665 14.03 -9.83 7.16
C PHE A 665 14.46 -11.05 6.35
N ASN A 666 15.77 -11.34 6.31
CA ASN A 666 16.29 -12.52 5.61
C ASN A 666 15.76 -13.81 6.25
N LYS A 667 15.73 -13.86 7.59
CA LYS A 667 15.13 -14.98 8.34
C LYS A 667 13.68 -15.15 7.94
N PHE A 668 12.85 -14.10 7.98
CA PHE A 668 11.42 -14.16 7.62
C PHE A 668 11.16 -14.73 6.22
N LEU A 669 12.00 -14.40 5.25
CA LEU A 669 11.85 -14.88 3.87
C LEU A 669 12.05 -16.40 3.80
N TRP A 670 13.14 -16.90 4.39
CA TRP A 670 13.57 -18.30 4.27
C TRP A 670 13.04 -19.24 5.37
N SER A 671 12.72 -18.72 6.56
CA SER A 671 12.25 -19.51 7.70
C SER A 671 10.86 -20.06 7.43
N SER A 672 10.62 -21.35 7.61
CA SER A 672 9.26 -21.86 7.83
C SER A 672 9.27 -22.61 9.15
N LYS A 673 8.30 -22.31 10.03
CA LYS A 673 8.01 -23.02 11.29
C LYS A 673 9.19 -23.85 11.82
N GLY A 674 10.10 -23.17 12.52
CA GLY A 674 11.17 -23.77 13.36
C GLY A 674 12.25 -24.64 12.73
N GLN A 675 12.15 -25.01 11.45
CA GLN A 675 13.26 -25.66 10.77
C GLN A 675 14.26 -24.62 10.24
N LYS A 676 15.55 -24.79 10.58
CA LYS A 676 16.65 -24.08 9.90
C LYS A 676 16.67 -24.51 8.43
N ARG A 677 15.94 -23.80 7.58
CA ARG A 677 16.09 -23.94 6.13
C ARG A 677 17.39 -23.31 5.69
N ILE A 678 17.95 -23.83 4.62
CA ILE A 678 19.13 -23.26 3.97
C ILE A 678 18.76 -21.84 3.53
N HIS A 679 19.55 -20.86 4.00
CA HIS A 679 19.52 -19.51 3.46
C HIS A 679 20.26 -19.57 2.13
N TRP A 680 19.51 -19.65 1.03
CA TRP A 680 20.07 -19.84 -0.31
C TRP A 680 20.82 -18.61 -0.82
N GLU A 681 20.48 -17.42 -0.31
CA GLU A 681 21.08 -16.17 -0.75
C GLU A 681 21.30 -15.19 0.41
N CYS A 682 22.34 -14.36 0.29
CA CYS A 682 22.62 -13.29 1.22
C CYS A 682 21.64 -12.12 1.07
N TRP A 683 21.47 -11.31 2.12
CA TRP A 683 20.48 -10.22 2.08
C TRP A 683 20.87 -9.13 1.07
N GLU A 684 22.17 -8.91 0.90
CA GLU A 684 22.73 -7.95 -0.03
C GLU A 684 22.30 -8.21 -1.47
N ASP A 685 22.37 -9.46 -1.92
CA ASP A 685 22.08 -9.85 -3.30
C ASP A 685 20.56 -9.90 -3.56
N LEU A 686 19.77 -10.27 -2.55
CA LEU A 686 18.31 -10.17 -2.61
C LEU A 686 17.80 -8.73 -2.81
N CYS A 687 18.62 -7.72 -2.47
CA CYS A 687 18.26 -6.31 -2.60
C CYS A 687 18.57 -5.69 -3.97
N TYR A 688 19.21 -6.41 -4.89
CA TYR A 688 19.31 -5.92 -6.26
C TYR A 688 17.92 -5.83 -6.91
N PRO A 689 17.70 -4.88 -7.84
CA PRO A 689 16.54 -4.91 -8.73
C PRO A 689 16.33 -6.29 -9.37
N VAL A 690 15.10 -6.58 -9.77
CA VAL A 690 14.78 -7.87 -10.40
C VAL A 690 15.53 -8.05 -11.72
N GLU A 691 15.76 -6.96 -12.45
CA GLU A 691 16.50 -6.93 -13.70
C GLU A 691 18.01 -7.18 -13.52
N GLU A 692 18.49 -7.07 -12.28
CA GLU A 692 19.89 -7.29 -11.87
C GLU A 692 20.06 -8.62 -11.11
N GLY A 693 19.03 -9.49 -11.16
CA GLY A 693 19.06 -10.82 -10.56
C GLY A 693 18.64 -10.90 -9.08
N GLY A 694 18.30 -9.78 -8.44
CA GLY A 694 17.79 -9.76 -7.07
C GLY A 694 16.27 -9.95 -6.98
N LEU A 695 15.71 -9.73 -5.78
CA LEU A 695 14.26 -9.75 -5.56
C LEU A 695 13.66 -8.34 -5.46
N GLY A 696 14.43 -7.28 -5.66
CA GLY A 696 13.98 -5.89 -5.51
C GLY A 696 13.70 -5.49 -4.06
N MET A 697 14.34 -6.14 -3.09
CA MET A 697 14.32 -5.69 -1.68
C MET A 697 15.17 -4.42 -1.51
N ARG A 698 15.05 -3.73 -0.38
CA ARG A 698 15.81 -2.50 -0.13
C ARG A 698 16.76 -2.67 1.05
N ARG A 699 18.05 -2.45 0.82
CA ARG A 699 19.03 -2.34 1.91
C ARG A 699 18.81 -1.07 2.71
N LEU A 700 18.80 -1.20 4.04
CA LEU A 700 18.59 -0.09 4.97
C LEU A 700 19.72 0.94 4.86
N LYS A 701 20.95 0.48 4.63
CA LYS A 701 22.13 1.36 4.43
C LYS A 701 21.93 2.30 3.24
N ASP A 702 21.42 1.79 2.12
CA ASP A 702 21.21 2.59 0.90
C ASP A 702 20.00 3.50 1.03
N LEU A 703 18.94 3.04 1.70
CA LEU A 703 17.81 3.88 2.08
C LEU A 703 18.26 5.06 2.95
N VAL A 704 19.09 4.85 3.97
CA VAL A 704 19.61 5.94 4.82
C VAL A 704 20.39 6.97 4.00
N LYS A 705 21.22 6.53 3.05
CA LYS A 705 21.95 7.44 2.15
C LYS A 705 20.97 8.25 1.28
N ALA A 706 19.99 7.59 0.67
CA ALA A 706 18.97 8.26 -0.16
C ALA A 706 18.14 9.26 0.66
N MET A 707 17.75 8.90 1.89
CA MET A 707 17.06 9.81 2.82
C MET A 707 17.95 11.00 3.21
N SER A 708 19.27 10.81 3.26
CA SER A 708 20.21 11.90 3.53
C SER A 708 20.28 12.88 2.35
N LEU A 709 20.25 12.38 1.11
CA LEU A 709 20.11 13.23 -0.09
C LEU A 709 18.79 13.99 -0.08
N LYS A 710 17.67 13.33 0.25
CA LYS A 710 16.36 13.99 0.40
C LYS A 710 16.39 15.10 1.45
N LEU A 711 17.05 14.84 2.59
CA LEU A 711 17.17 15.83 3.65
C LEU A 711 18.01 17.03 3.20
N TRP A 712 19.10 16.80 2.47
CA TRP A 712 19.90 17.86 1.86
C TRP A 712 19.11 18.66 0.81
N TRP A 713 18.41 17.98 -0.09
CA TRP A 713 17.51 18.60 -1.07
C TRP A 713 16.52 19.54 -0.36
N ARG A 714 15.83 19.07 0.68
CA ARG A 714 14.89 19.92 1.45
C ARG A 714 15.59 21.07 2.16
N PHE A 715 16.79 20.85 2.71
CA PHE A 715 17.59 21.90 3.34
C PHE A 715 17.96 23.02 2.37
N ARG A 716 18.28 22.66 1.12
CA ARG A 716 18.66 23.61 0.07
C ARG A 716 17.48 24.34 -0.54
N THR A 717 16.41 23.61 -0.84
CA THR A 717 15.33 24.07 -1.73
C THR A 717 14.11 24.62 -1.01
N VAL A 718 13.85 24.20 0.23
CA VAL A 718 12.67 24.61 0.98
C VAL A 718 13.04 25.72 1.94
N ASN A 719 12.24 26.79 1.96
CA ASN A 719 12.35 27.87 2.94
C ASN A 719 11.34 27.63 4.08
N ASN A 720 11.78 27.01 5.18
CA ASN A 720 10.96 26.77 6.36
C ASN A 720 11.77 27.00 7.66
N LEU A 721 11.10 26.93 8.81
CA LEU A 721 11.72 27.15 10.12
C LEU A 721 12.97 26.27 10.34
N TRP A 722 12.90 24.99 9.95
CA TRP A 722 14.01 24.05 10.11
C TRP A 722 15.20 24.39 9.21
N SER A 723 14.98 24.66 7.92
CA SER A 723 16.07 25.01 7.00
C SER A 723 16.74 26.32 7.42
N ASN A 724 15.96 27.32 7.85
CA ASN A 724 16.46 28.63 8.25
C ASN A 724 17.25 28.56 9.55
N PHE A 725 16.72 27.80 10.53
CA PHE A 725 17.44 27.51 11.77
C PHE A 725 18.77 26.80 11.50
N MET A 726 18.77 25.79 10.64
CA MET A 726 19.98 25.03 10.31
C MET A 726 21.01 25.88 9.55
N LYS A 727 20.58 26.68 8.57
CA LYS A 727 21.46 27.59 7.82
C LYS A 727 22.10 28.62 8.76
N SER A 728 21.30 29.25 9.61
CA SER A 728 21.77 30.28 10.54
C SER A 728 22.68 29.72 11.63
N LYS A 729 22.35 28.55 12.19
CA LYS A 729 23.12 27.92 13.26
C LYS A 729 24.53 27.48 12.83
N TYR A 730 24.67 27.01 11.60
CA TYR A 730 25.96 26.53 11.08
C TYR A 730 26.62 27.50 10.09
N GLY A 731 26.07 28.71 9.93
CA GLY A 731 26.62 29.72 9.01
C GLY A 731 26.68 29.24 7.56
N TYR A 732 25.69 28.47 7.11
CA TYR A 732 25.71 27.90 5.75
C TYR A 732 25.55 29.00 4.69
N ASN A 733 26.49 29.03 3.77
CA ASN A 733 26.44 29.75 2.50
C ASN A 733 26.96 28.83 1.39
N SER A 734 26.41 28.88 0.18
CA SER A 734 26.84 28.05 -0.95
C SER A 734 28.30 28.29 -1.32
N ALA A 735 28.80 29.53 -1.19
CA ALA A 735 30.21 29.88 -1.40
C ALA A 735 31.18 29.28 -0.37
N SER A 736 30.68 28.97 0.84
CA SER A 736 31.50 28.52 1.98
C SER A 736 31.34 27.03 2.26
N PHE A 737 30.50 26.32 1.49
CA PHE A 737 30.24 24.89 1.65
C PHE A 737 31.38 24.03 1.07
N SER A 738 32.60 24.33 1.50
CA SER A 738 33.82 23.54 1.28
C SER A 738 34.37 23.00 2.62
N GLY A 739 34.02 23.63 3.75
CA GLY A 739 34.38 23.18 5.09
C GLY A 739 33.54 22.00 5.57
N GLY A 740 34.17 20.86 5.86
CA GLY A 740 33.51 19.71 6.47
C GLY A 740 32.96 20.01 7.87
N ALA A 741 32.00 19.21 8.34
CA ALA A 741 31.46 19.34 9.69
C ALA A 741 32.54 19.13 10.77
N SER A 742 32.54 19.99 11.79
CA SER A 742 33.42 19.91 12.96
C SER A 742 33.11 18.70 13.85
N VAL A 743 34.09 18.28 14.67
CA VAL A 743 33.92 17.20 15.65
C VAL A 743 32.82 17.52 16.67
N HIS A 744 32.62 18.80 17.00
CA HIS A 744 31.60 19.23 17.96
C HIS A 744 30.21 19.45 17.34
N ASP A 745 30.08 19.35 16.02
CA ASP A 745 28.81 19.54 15.34
C ASP A 745 27.81 18.42 15.63
N SER A 746 26.52 18.78 15.52
CA SER A 746 25.45 17.82 15.73
C SER A 746 25.54 16.64 14.74
N PRO A 747 25.09 15.44 15.15
CA PRO A 747 25.05 14.28 14.26
C PRO A 747 24.24 14.53 12.96
N ILE A 748 23.20 15.37 13.03
CA ILE A 748 22.37 15.70 11.88
C ILE A 748 23.11 16.61 10.89
N TRP A 749 23.90 17.57 11.38
CA TRP A 749 24.72 18.43 10.51
C TRP A 749 25.85 17.64 9.84
N LYS A 750 26.49 16.73 10.57
CA LYS A 750 27.47 15.79 9.99
C LYS A 750 26.86 14.92 8.87
N ARG A 751 25.63 14.43 9.08
CA ARG A 751 24.87 13.67 8.07
C ARG A 751 24.59 14.55 6.84
N LEU A 752 24.10 15.76 7.04
CA LEU A 752 23.80 16.73 5.98
C LEU A 752 25.06 17.10 5.19
N SER A 753 26.13 17.50 5.85
CA SER A 753 27.39 17.89 5.20
C SER A 753 27.97 16.77 4.32
N LYS A 754 27.86 15.51 4.76
CA LYS A 754 28.24 14.35 3.92
C LYS A 754 27.32 14.19 2.71
N ALA A 755 26.01 14.37 2.89
CA ALA A 755 25.05 14.27 1.80
C ALA A 755 25.22 15.41 0.79
N GLY A 756 25.46 16.65 1.25
CA GLY A 756 25.64 17.81 0.39
C GLY A 756 26.77 17.65 -0.62
N ARG A 757 27.93 17.13 -0.19
CA ARG A 757 29.04 16.81 -1.10
C ARG A 757 28.68 15.84 -2.23
N ALA A 758 27.68 14.98 -2.03
CA ALA A 758 27.20 14.05 -3.05
C ALA A 758 25.96 14.56 -3.81
N CYS A 759 25.37 15.67 -3.36
CA CYS A 759 24.05 16.13 -3.81
C CYS A 759 24.12 17.47 -4.57
N GLU A 760 25.08 18.36 -4.28
CA GLU A 760 25.15 19.68 -4.94
C GLU A 760 25.24 19.58 -6.47
N ASP A 761 26.05 18.66 -7.01
CA ASP A 761 26.16 18.43 -8.46
C ASP A 761 24.87 17.88 -9.11
N LEU A 762 23.89 17.49 -8.29
CA LEU A 762 22.58 16.98 -8.73
C LEU A 762 21.47 18.03 -8.62
N ILE A 763 21.77 19.23 -8.11
CA ILE A 763 20.84 20.34 -7.96
C ILE A 763 21.20 21.40 -9.00
N ARG A 764 20.29 21.64 -9.94
CA ARG A 764 20.36 22.78 -10.85
C ARG A 764 19.28 23.80 -10.53
N TRP A 765 19.47 25.04 -10.91
CA TRP A 765 18.52 26.12 -10.63
C TRP A 765 18.04 26.76 -11.93
N LYS A 766 16.73 26.72 -12.16
CA LYS A 766 16.08 27.56 -13.15
C LYS A 766 15.97 28.97 -12.56
N VAL A 767 16.60 29.93 -13.22
CA VAL A 767 16.66 31.33 -12.76
C VAL A 767 15.28 31.97 -12.87
N GLY A 768 14.85 32.62 -11.78
CA GLY A 768 13.72 33.54 -11.70
C GLY A 768 14.22 34.92 -11.27
N CYS A 769 14.06 35.24 -9.99
CA CYS A 769 14.51 36.50 -9.38
C CYS A 769 16.01 36.54 -9.08
N GLY A 770 16.74 35.43 -9.26
CA GLY A 770 18.18 35.41 -9.17
C GLY A 770 18.73 35.49 -7.74
N LYS A 771 17.97 35.06 -6.72
CA LYS A 771 18.40 34.94 -5.32
C LYS A 771 19.20 33.66 -5.07
N ILE A 772 19.99 33.28 -6.06
CA ILE A 772 20.90 32.13 -6.06
C ILE A 772 22.32 32.63 -6.31
N ASN A 773 23.32 31.89 -5.86
CA ASN A 773 24.72 32.30 -5.96
C ASN A 773 25.23 32.19 -7.40
N PHE A 774 25.85 33.25 -7.89
CA PHE A 774 26.33 33.33 -9.26
C PHE A 774 27.44 32.31 -9.57
N TRP A 775 28.39 32.12 -8.64
CA TRP A 775 29.59 31.33 -8.88
C TRP A 775 29.42 29.84 -8.55
N HIS A 776 28.68 29.53 -7.49
CA HIS A 776 28.70 28.22 -6.84
C HIS A 776 27.43 27.40 -7.05
N ASP A 777 26.30 28.02 -7.40
CA ASP A 777 25.09 27.28 -7.80
C ASP A 777 25.13 26.96 -9.30
N ILE A 778 24.58 25.79 -9.69
CA ILE A 778 24.51 25.39 -11.11
C ILE A 778 23.23 25.96 -11.71
N TRP A 779 23.30 27.15 -12.29
CA TRP A 779 22.16 27.83 -12.91
C TRP A 779 22.33 28.08 -14.41
N VAL A 780 23.53 27.81 -14.94
CA VAL A 780 23.86 27.84 -16.37
C VAL A 780 24.95 26.80 -16.65
N GLY A 781 24.99 26.28 -17.88
CA GLY A 781 25.98 25.28 -18.29
C GLY A 781 25.80 23.91 -17.61
N ASP A 782 26.90 23.16 -17.50
CA ASP A 782 26.89 21.79 -16.96
C ASP A 782 27.49 21.65 -15.56
N SER A 783 28.16 22.68 -15.06
CA SER A 783 28.70 22.74 -13.70
C SER A 783 28.72 24.18 -13.16
N ALA A 784 29.10 24.36 -11.90
CA ALA A 784 29.17 25.68 -11.28
C ALA A 784 30.22 26.57 -11.99
N LEU A 785 29.94 27.86 -12.16
CA LEU A 785 30.84 28.80 -12.86
C LEU A 785 32.24 28.85 -12.23
N SER A 786 32.33 28.69 -10.91
CA SER A 786 33.60 28.64 -10.17
C SER A 786 34.53 27.49 -10.59
N ARG A 787 34.03 26.47 -11.33
CA ARG A 787 34.85 25.38 -11.88
C ARG A 787 35.46 25.73 -13.24
N TYR A 788 34.85 26.66 -13.98
CA TYR A 788 35.34 27.11 -15.29
C TYR A 788 36.30 28.29 -15.15
N SER A 789 35.99 29.22 -14.25
CA SER A 789 36.82 30.39 -13.96
C SER A 789 36.81 30.68 -12.46
N PRO A 790 37.95 31.01 -11.83
CA PRO A 790 37.96 31.44 -10.44
C PRO A 790 37.07 32.68 -10.25
N PRO A 791 36.35 32.82 -9.12
CA PRO A 791 35.52 33.99 -8.86
C PRO A 791 36.35 35.28 -8.93
N ILE A 792 35.96 36.18 -9.83
CA ILE A 792 36.52 37.55 -9.91
C ILE A 792 35.69 38.40 -8.94
N GLY A 793 36.27 38.77 -7.77
CA GLY A 793 35.59 39.54 -6.72
C GLY A 793 34.95 38.70 -5.61
N GLU A 794 33.80 39.14 -5.10
CA GLU A 794 33.10 38.49 -3.98
C GLU A 794 32.44 37.16 -4.41
N SER A 795 32.83 36.05 -3.80
CA SER A 795 32.30 34.71 -4.10
C SER A 795 30.82 34.51 -3.73
N HIS A 796 30.25 35.43 -2.95
CA HIS A 796 28.87 35.35 -2.46
C HIS A 796 27.86 36.15 -3.30
N LEU A 797 28.28 36.75 -4.41
CA LEU A 797 27.40 37.50 -5.30
C LEU A 797 26.24 36.65 -5.83
N LEU A 798 25.07 37.28 -5.91
CA LEU A 798 23.85 36.67 -6.43
C LEU A 798 23.72 36.88 -7.94
N VAL A 799 22.99 36.00 -8.61
CA VAL A 799 22.64 36.16 -10.03
C VAL A 799 21.90 37.49 -10.28
N SER A 800 21.09 37.93 -9.32
CA SER A 800 20.42 39.23 -9.36
C SER A 800 21.33 40.45 -9.47
N SER A 801 22.62 40.30 -9.21
CA SER A 801 23.60 41.40 -9.30
C SER A 801 24.00 41.71 -10.74
N TYR A 802 23.69 40.83 -11.70
CA TYR A 802 24.14 40.90 -13.09
C TYR A 802 23.02 41.21 -14.10
N TRP A 803 21.86 41.68 -13.63
CA TRP A 803 20.75 42.13 -14.47
C TRP A 803 19.99 43.31 -13.84
N ARG A 804 19.32 44.12 -14.66
CA ARG A 804 18.43 45.22 -14.23
C ARG A 804 17.28 45.36 -15.21
N ASP A 805 16.12 45.80 -14.74
CA ASP A 805 14.91 45.96 -15.58
C ASP A 805 14.58 44.70 -16.40
N ASN A 806 14.75 43.52 -15.79
CA ASN A 806 14.56 42.20 -16.41
C ASN A 806 15.45 41.93 -17.64
N THR A 807 16.61 42.60 -17.75
CA THR A 807 17.60 42.39 -18.82
C THR A 807 19.02 42.20 -18.27
N TRP A 808 19.77 41.26 -18.87
CA TRP A 808 21.13 40.92 -18.48
C TRP A 808 22.15 42.01 -18.87
N TYR A 809 23.15 42.24 -18.02
CA TYR A 809 24.33 43.05 -18.35
C TYR A 809 25.36 42.23 -19.14
N LEU A 810 25.04 41.90 -20.39
CA LEU A 810 25.81 40.94 -21.19
C LEU A 810 27.29 41.32 -21.37
N ASP A 811 27.63 42.60 -21.53
CA ASP A 811 29.01 43.03 -21.73
C ASP A 811 29.88 42.79 -20.49
N HIS A 812 29.30 42.97 -19.30
CA HIS A 812 29.97 42.66 -18.03
C HIS A 812 30.07 41.15 -17.80
N VAL A 813 29.06 40.38 -18.18
CA VAL A 813 29.12 38.92 -18.03
C VAL A 813 30.11 38.29 -19.02
N ARG A 814 30.21 38.83 -20.25
CA ARG A 814 31.20 38.40 -21.28
C ARG A 814 32.65 38.57 -20.86
N SER A 815 32.96 39.57 -20.02
CA SER A 815 34.32 39.75 -19.51
C SER A 815 34.68 38.78 -18.38
N ILE A 816 33.69 38.06 -17.82
CA ILE A 816 33.84 37.23 -16.61
C ILE A 816 33.77 35.72 -16.93
N ILE A 817 32.95 35.30 -17.91
CA ILE A 817 32.73 33.89 -18.25
C ILE A 817 32.91 33.61 -19.75
N PRO A 818 33.25 32.36 -20.16
CA PRO A 818 33.43 32.00 -21.58
C PRO A 818 32.23 32.33 -22.47
N ASN A 819 32.48 32.85 -23.67
CA ASN A 819 31.45 33.24 -24.64
C ASN A 819 30.43 32.14 -24.95
N GLU A 820 30.86 30.88 -24.97
CA GLU A 820 30.00 29.71 -25.19
C GLU A 820 28.90 29.56 -24.13
N ILE A 821 29.18 29.98 -22.89
CA ILE A 821 28.20 29.96 -21.78
C ILE A 821 27.30 31.20 -21.87
N VAL A 822 27.85 32.35 -22.26
CA VAL A 822 27.11 33.60 -22.46
C VAL A 822 25.99 33.42 -23.49
N ASP A 823 26.24 32.68 -24.57
CA ASP A 823 25.23 32.41 -25.60
C ASP A 823 23.98 31.70 -25.03
N SER A 824 24.14 30.93 -23.95
CA SER A 824 23.01 30.29 -23.26
C SER A 824 22.14 31.27 -22.47
N LEU A 825 22.67 32.45 -22.11
CA LEU A 825 21.93 33.47 -21.34
C LEU A 825 20.79 34.09 -22.14
N TYR A 826 20.88 34.12 -23.47
CA TYR A 826 19.81 34.62 -24.33
C TYR A 826 18.50 33.82 -24.20
N LEU A 827 18.56 32.57 -23.74
CA LEU A 827 17.39 31.72 -23.50
C LEU A 827 16.84 31.87 -22.06
N ILE A 828 17.60 32.49 -21.15
CA ILE A 828 17.26 32.62 -19.74
C ILE A 828 16.56 33.97 -19.52
N ALA A 829 15.23 33.95 -19.52
CA ALA A 829 14.42 35.10 -19.14
C ALA A 829 14.48 35.34 -17.62
N VAL A 830 15.14 36.42 -17.20
CA VAL A 830 15.17 36.88 -15.80
C VAL A 830 13.93 37.69 -15.46
N SER A 831 13.47 37.58 -14.22
CA SER A 831 12.30 38.35 -13.77
C SER A 831 12.32 38.56 -12.27
N SER A 832 12.16 39.81 -11.82
CA SER A 832 12.08 40.16 -10.39
C SER A 832 10.94 39.47 -9.64
N THR A 833 9.86 39.09 -10.34
CA THR A 833 8.64 38.52 -9.74
C THR A 833 8.63 36.99 -9.73
N ARG A 834 9.41 36.33 -10.58
CA ARG A 834 9.47 34.86 -10.65
C ARG A 834 10.37 34.30 -9.55
N VAL A 835 10.00 33.18 -8.94
CA VAL A 835 10.83 32.52 -7.92
C VAL A 835 11.86 31.61 -8.60
N ASP A 836 13.07 31.53 -8.04
CA ASP A 836 14.07 30.57 -8.51
C ASP A 836 13.59 29.12 -8.24
N HIS A 837 13.66 28.26 -9.25
CA HIS A 837 13.14 26.89 -9.17
C HIS A 837 14.27 25.86 -9.19
N PRO A 838 14.42 25.03 -8.15
CA PRO A 838 15.42 23.97 -8.13
C PRO A 838 14.95 22.76 -8.95
N LEU A 839 15.88 22.16 -9.68
CA LEU A 839 15.70 21.02 -10.57
C LEU A 839 16.64 19.89 -10.16
N TRP A 840 16.05 18.72 -9.95
CA TRP A 840 16.74 17.48 -9.65
C TRP A 840 17.16 16.80 -10.96
N THR A 841 18.46 16.73 -11.22
CA THR A 841 18.98 16.29 -12.53
C THR A 841 18.73 14.81 -12.84
N LEU A 842 18.40 14.00 -11.84
CA LEU A 842 18.15 12.56 -12.05
C LEU A 842 16.72 12.25 -12.52
N THR A 843 15.87 13.26 -12.72
CA THR A 843 14.48 13.07 -13.18
C THR A 843 14.15 13.97 -14.35
N ALA A 844 13.39 13.44 -15.31
CA ALA A 844 13.02 14.16 -16.53
C ALA A 844 12.07 15.34 -16.29
N ASN A 845 11.38 15.40 -15.15
CA ASN A 845 10.52 16.52 -14.77
C ASN A 845 11.19 17.50 -13.79
N GLY A 846 12.47 17.28 -13.45
CA GLY A 846 13.20 18.07 -12.46
C GLY A 846 12.75 17.87 -11.00
N GLY A 847 11.79 17.00 -10.72
CA GLY A 847 11.27 16.76 -9.37
C GLY A 847 12.11 15.73 -8.60
N PHE A 848 12.42 15.98 -7.33
CA PHE A 848 13.12 15.00 -6.49
C PHE A 848 12.24 13.76 -6.24
N THR A 849 12.79 12.57 -6.49
CA THR A 849 12.13 11.31 -6.11
C THR A 849 13.03 10.44 -5.24
N MET A 850 12.44 9.75 -4.26
CA MET A 850 13.19 8.80 -3.43
C MET A 850 13.80 7.66 -4.25
N TYR A 851 13.12 7.24 -5.33
CA TYR A 851 13.62 6.20 -6.22
C TYR A 851 14.89 6.64 -6.95
N SER A 852 14.92 7.83 -7.56
CA SER A 852 16.11 8.32 -8.27
C SER A 852 17.30 8.52 -7.32
N ALA A 853 17.06 9.08 -6.13
CA ALA A 853 18.08 9.21 -5.09
C ALA A 853 18.61 7.86 -4.60
N TRP A 854 17.73 6.85 -4.42
CA TRP A 854 18.14 5.49 -4.09
C TRP A 854 18.95 4.83 -5.21
N ASN A 855 18.49 4.96 -6.46
CA ASN A 855 19.16 4.39 -7.63
C ASN A 855 20.57 4.97 -7.82
N ARG A 856 20.80 6.21 -7.40
CA ARG A 856 22.11 6.88 -7.44
C ARG A 856 23.11 6.40 -6.39
N VAL A 857 22.66 5.91 -5.23
CA VAL A 857 23.53 5.62 -4.06
C VAL A 857 23.68 4.14 -3.73
N ARG A 858 22.84 3.29 -4.33
CA ARG A 858 22.89 1.83 -4.18
C ARG A 858 24.10 1.23 -4.88
N GLN A 859 24.37 -0.03 -4.58
CA GLN A 859 25.22 -0.85 -5.44
C GLN A 859 24.44 -1.27 -6.69
N VAL A 860 25.13 -1.28 -7.83
CA VAL A 860 24.58 -1.66 -9.14
C VAL A 860 25.27 -2.95 -9.57
N SER A 861 24.48 -3.91 -10.04
CA SER A 861 24.95 -5.14 -10.69
C SER A 861 24.58 -5.11 -12.17
N ASP A 862 25.20 -5.99 -12.96
CA ASP A 862 24.92 -6.10 -14.39
C ASP A 862 23.48 -6.56 -14.63
N ARG A 863 22.84 -5.92 -15.61
CA ARG A 863 21.47 -6.28 -15.98
C ARG A 863 21.45 -7.61 -16.72
N GLN A 864 20.55 -8.48 -16.31
CA GLN A 864 20.32 -9.79 -16.91
C GLN A 864 18.90 -9.83 -17.49
N PRO A 865 18.75 -9.69 -18.82
CA PRO A 865 17.44 -9.57 -19.49
C PRO A 865 16.45 -10.71 -19.20
N ILE A 866 16.96 -11.91 -18.90
CA ILE A 866 16.12 -13.06 -18.55
C ILE A 866 15.29 -12.80 -17.27
N PHE A 867 15.87 -12.13 -16.27
CA PHE A 867 15.19 -11.93 -14.99
C PHE A 867 14.14 -10.83 -15.08
N SER A 868 14.22 -9.85 -15.98
CA SER A 868 13.14 -8.86 -16.12
C SER A 868 11.86 -9.50 -16.65
N LYS A 869 11.99 -10.51 -17.53
CA LYS A 869 10.86 -11.18 -18.19
C LYS A 869 10.04 -12.11 -17.30
N ILE A 870 10.60 -12.63 -16.19
CA ILE A 870 9.90 -13.61 -15.33
C ILE A 870 8.95 -12.97 -14.31
N TRP A 871 9.01 -11.65 -14.10
CA TRP A 871 8.19 -10.93 -13.13
C TRP A 871 7.09 -10.13 -13.84
N HIS A 872 6.00 -10.78 -14.24
CA HIS A 872 4.86 -10.15 -14.92
C HIS A 872 3.54 -10.44 -14.21
N ALA A 873 2.56 -9.53 -14.31
CA ALA A 873 1.26 -9.67 -13.65
C ALA A 873 0.47 -10.94 -14.06
N SER A 874 0.67 -11.41 -15.30
CA SER A 874 0.08 -12.67 -15.78
C SER A 874 0.76 -13.93 -15.21
N ILE A 875 1.86 -13.80 -14.47
CA ILE A 875 2.59 -14.91 -13.86
C ILE A 875 2.43 -14.82 -12.34
N PRO A 876 1.84 -15.82 -11.68
CA PRO A 876 1.74 -15.84 -10.22
C PRO A 876 3.10 -15.65 -9.54
N LEU A 877 3.15 -14.83 -8.49
CA LEU A 877 4.40 -14.47 -7.82
C LEU A 877 5.16 -15.68 -7.26
N LYS A 878 4.44 -16.71 -6.80
CA LYS A 878 5.04 -17.98 -6.34
C LYS A 878 5.80 -18.72 -7.44
N ILE A 879 5.31 -18.64 -8.69
CA ILE A 879 5.93 -19.25 -9.87
C ILE A 879 7.14 -18.42 -10.28
N SER A 880 7.00 -17.09 -10.32
CA SER A 880 8.12 -16.18 -10.62
C SER A 880 9.28 -16.38 -9.63
N PHE A 881 8.98 -16.50 -8.33
CA PHE A 881 9.98 -16.81 -7.30
C PHE A 881 10.59 -18.20 -7.45
N PHE A 882 9.81 -19.20 -7.86
CA PHE A 882 10.34 -20.52 -8.19
C PHE A 882 11.32 -20.47 -9.36
N ILE A 883 10.98 -19.81 -10.47
CA ILE A 883 11.87 -19.67 -11.62
C ILE A 883 13.13 -18.88 -11.25
N TRP A 884 13.00 -17.83 -10.44
CA TRP A 884 14.15 -17.11 -9.91
C TRP A 884 15.08 -18.02 -9.10
N ARG A 885 14.53 -18.92 -8.27
CA ARG A 885 15.33 -19.93 -7.57
C ARG A 885 15.95 -20.94 -8.52
N LEU A 886 15.22 -21.37 -9.55
CA LEU A 886 15.72 -22.31 -10.55
C LEU A 886 16.93 -21.75 -11.30
N LEU A 887 16.85 -20.49 -11.76
CA LEU A 887 17.92 -19.85 -12.52
C LEU A 887 19.18 -19.58 -11.68
N ASN A 888 19.01 -19.42 -10.36
CA ASN A 888 20.12 -19.29 -9.41
C ASN A 888 20.51 -20.63 -8.77
N ASP A 889 19.97 -21.76 -9.25
CA ASP A 889 20.34 -23.10 -8.79
C ASP A 889 20.04 -23.35 -7.28
N PHE A 890 19.00 -22.67 -6.77
CA PHE A 890 18.55 -22.73 -5.38
C PHE A 890 17.46 -23.78 -5.12
N ILE A 891 17.35 -24.78 -5.99
CA ILE A 891 16.31 -25.81 -5.93
C ILE A 891 16.90 -27.14 -5.45
N PRO A 892 16.24 -27.83 -4.50
CA PRO A 892 16.77 -29.06 -3.90
C PRO A 892 16.50 -30.29 -4.77
N VAL A 893 17.16 -30.38 -5.92
CA VAL A 893 17.33 -31.63 -6.68
C VAL A 893 18.36 -32.53 -5.99
N ASP A 894 18.31 -33.84 -6.22
CA ASP A 894 19.12 -34.81 -5.45
C ASP A 894 20.62 -34.52 -5.49
N THR A 895 21.19 -34.28 -6.68
CA THR A 895 22.61 -33.92 -6.84
C THR A 895 23.00 -32.67 -6.05
N ARG A 896 22.10 -31.68 -5.92
CA ARG A 896 22.33 -30.49 -5.10
C ARG A 896 22.22 -30.78 -3.61
N ILE A 897 21.29 -31.64 -3.20
CA ILE A 897 21.20 -32.09 -1.80
C ILE A 897 22.48 -32.86 -1.41
N GLN A 898 22.96 -33.75 -2.28
CA GLN A 898 24.22 -34.48 -2.10
C GLN A 898 25.42 -33.53 -1.98
N SER A 899 25.51 -32.49 -2.81
CA SER A 899 26.57 -31.48 -2.74
C SER A 899 26.60 -30.70 -1.41
N LYS A 900 25.52 -30.75 -0.62
CA LYS A 900 25.42 -30.15 0.71
C LYS A 900 25.76 -31.14 1.84
N GLY A 901 26.32 -32.31 1.50
CA GLY A 901 26.79 -33.30 2.47
C GLY A 901 25.71 -34.26 2.99
N ILE A 902 24.54 -34.32 2.34
CA ILE A 902 23.47 -35.26 2.71
C ILE A 902 23.61 -36.54 1.88
N CYS A 903 23.88 -37.66 2.56
CA CYS A 903 23.99 -38.96 1.92
C CYS A 903 22.60 -39.51 1.55
N MET A 904 22.31 -39.61 0.26
CA MET A 904 21.06 -40.16 -0.29
C MET A 904 21.28 -40.69 -1.71
N VAL A 905 20.43 -41.61 -2.17
CA VAL A 905 20.44 -42.09 -3.56
C VAL A 905 19.80 -41.03 -4.45
N SER A 906 20.44 -40.69 -5.57
CA SER A 906 19.88 -39.82 -6.59
C SER A 906 19.10 -40.65 -7.61
N LYS A 907 17.83 -40.30 -7.84
CA LYS A 907 16.99 -41.02 -8.80
C LYS A 907 15.91 -40.12 -9.40
N CYS A 908 15.95 -39.94 -10.71
CA CYS A 908 14.92 -39.27 -11.49
C CYS A 908 13.69 -40.17 -11.61
N HIS A 909 12.53 -39.69 -11.18
CA HIS A 909 11.30 -40.49 -11.18
C HIS A 909 10.66 -40.61 -12.57
N GLY A 910 11.19 -39.89 -13.57
CA GLY A 910 10.71 -39.94 -14.95
C GLY A 910 11.46 -40.93 -15.85
N CYS A 911 12.70 -41.31 -15.53
CA CYS A 911 13.51 -42.22 -16.34
C CYS A 911 14.52 -43.08 -15.55
N ASN A 912 14.53 -42.99 -14.22
CA ASN A 912 15.42 -43.71 -13.29
C ASN A 912 16.92 -43.33 -13.33
N ASP A 913 17.34 -42.34 -14.11
CA ASP A 913 18.71 -41.83 -14.15
C ASP A 913 19.03 -40.86 -12.98
N ILE A 914 20.25 -40.32 -12.91
CA ILE A 914 20.68 -39.35 -11.87
C ILE A 914 19.87 -38.04 -11.99
N GLU A 915 19.28 -37.60 -10.87
CA GLU A 915 18.49 -36.36 -10.82
C GLU A 915 19.39 -35.12 -10.66
N SER A 916 19.88 -34.60 -11.80
CA SER A 916 20.46 -33.27 -11.91
C SER A 916 19.43 -32.20 -12.31
N LEU A 917 19.78 -30.92 -12.17
CA LEU A 917 18.89 -29.81 -12.48
C LEU A 917 18.55 -29.79 -13.98
N GLU A 918 19.56 -29.83 -14.84
CA GLU A 918 19.39 -29.89 -16.29
C GLU A 918 18.71 -31.20 -16.74
N HIS A 919 19.06 -32.34 -16.14
CA HIS A 919 18.41 -33.61 -16.45
C HIS A 919 16.92 -33.56 -16.13
N LEU A 920 16.54 -33.15 -14.91
CA LEU A 920 15.14 -33.12 -14.49
C LEU A 920 14.30 -32.16 -15.34
N PHE A 921 14.80 -30.97 -15.65
CA PHE A 921 14.00 -29.93 -16.29
C PHE A 921 14.08 -29.91 -17.81
N LEU A 922 15.13 -30.45 -18.43
CA LEU A 922 15.37 -30.37 -19.87
C LEU A 922 15.54 -31.74 -20.53
N PHE A 923 16.46 -32.57 -20.03
CA PHE A 923 16.97 -33.72 -20.78
C PHE A 923 16.31 -35.07 -20.45
N CYS A 924 15.54 -35.17 -19.37
CA CYS A 924 14.82 -36.40 -19.02
C CYS A 924 13.89 -36.80 -20.18
N PRO A 925 13.94 -38.05 -20.70
CA PRO A 925 13.15 -38.48 -21.86
C PRO A 925 11.65 -38.16 -21.74
N SER A 926 11.08 -38.38 -20.55
CA SER A 926 9.70 -38.05 -20.23
C SER A 926 9.41 -36.55 -20.34
N VAL A 927 10.34 -35.68 -19.92
CA VAL A 927 10.22 -34.22 -20.00
C VAL A 927 10.48 -33.69 -21.40
N SER A 928 11.41 -34.29 -22.15
CA SER A 928 11.69 -33.94 -23.55
C SER A 928 10.44 -34.04 -24.44
N THR A 929 9.54 -34.99 -24.18
CA THR A 929 8.26 -35.08 -24.91
C THR A 929 7.38 -33.84 -24.72
N VAL A 930 7.39 -33.24 -23.52
CA VAL A 930 6.64 -32.00 -23.21
C VAL A 930 7.26 -30.81 -23.93
N TRP A 931 8.59 -30.69 -23.88
CA TRP A 931 9.29 -29.61 -24.58
C TRP A 931 9.12 -29.69 -26.08
N ASN A 932 9.25 -30.87 -26.69
CA ASN A 932 9.06 -31.06 -28.13
C ASN A 932 7.63 -30.70 -28.56
N PHE A 933 6.62 -31.04 -27.75
CA PHE A 933 5.23 -30.66 -28.03
C PHE A 933 5.04 -29.14 -28.12
N PHE A 934 5.52 -28.38 -27.13
CA PHE A 934 5.39 -26.91 -27.16
C PHE A 934 6.34 -26.26 -28.17
N ALA A 935 7.57 -26.76 -28.33
CA ALA A 935 8.53 -26.25 -29.30
C ALA A 935 8.02 -26.39 -30.74
N ALA A 936 7.39 -27.51 -31.08
CA ALA A 936 6.73 -27.71 -32.37
C ALA A 936 5.60 -26.70 -32.58
N MET A 937 4.79 -26.45 -31.56
CA MET A 937 3.67 -25.50 -31.61
C MET A 937 4.12 -24.05 -31.85
N PHE A 938 5.22 -23.62 -31.20
CA PHE A 938 5.74 -22.25 -31.30
C PHE A 938 6.85 -22.10 -32.36
N SER A 939 7.18 -23.17 -33.11
CA SER A 939 8.28 -23.22 -34.08
C SER A 939 9.62 -22.74 -33.49
N VAL A 940 9.93 -23.19 -32.27
CA VAL A 940 11.18 -22.84 -31.56
C VAL A 940 12.18 -23.98 -31.70
N SER A 941 13.38 -23.70 -32.21
CA SER A 941 14.48 -24.66 -32.20
C SER A 941 15.06 -24.77 -30.79
N LEU A 942 14.94 -25.95 -30.19
CA LEU A 942 15.50 -26.22 -28.86
C LEU A 942 17.01 -26.51 -28.98
N PRO A 943 17.86 -25.95 -28.10
CA PRO A 943 19.28 -26.30 -28.05
C PRO A 943 19.51 -27.79 -27.77
N VAL A 944 20.50 -28.40 -28.41
CA VAL A 944 20.86 -29.82 -28.22
C VAL A 944 21.43 -30.06 -26.82
N ASP A 945 22.21 -29.10 -26.33
CA ASP A 945 22.82 -29.06 -25.01
C ASP A 945 22.67 -27.66 -24.38
N GLY A 946 23.08 -27.54 -23.12
CA GLY A 946 23.14 -26.25 -22.42
C GLY A 946 22.24 -26.14 -21.20
N SER A 947 22.36 -25.00 -20.51
CA SER A 947 21.68 -24.73 -19.25
C SER A 947 20.23 -24.27 -19.44
N ILE A 948 19.45 -24.31 -18.36
CA ILE A 948 18.09 -23.75 -18.31
C ILE A 948 18.06 -22.28 -18.75
N ARG A 949 19.12 -21.50 -18.44
CA ARG A 949 19.25 -20.11 -18.88
C ARG A 949 19.37 -19.99 -20.40
N HIS A 950 20.13 -20.89 -21.03
CA HIS A 950 20.28 -20.90 -22.49
C HIS A 950 18.95 -21.26 -23.17
N TRP A 951 18.27 -22.29 -22.67
CA TRP A 951 16.94 -22.70 -23.17
C TRP A 951 15.87 -21.61 -23.01
N LEU A 952 15.76 -21.00 -21.83
CA LEU A 952 14.82 -19.89 -21.64
C LEU A 952 15.17 -18.68 -22.51
N SER A 953 16.45 -18.41 -22.76
CA SER A 953 16.86 -17.35 -23.68
C SER A 953 16.43 -17.66 -25.11
N ALA A 954 16.62 -18.90 -25.58
CA ALA A 954 16.14 -19.33 -26.88
C ALA A 954 14.62 -19.11 -27.03
N TRP A 955 13.83 -19.40 -25.98
CA TRP A 955 12.40 -19.13 -25.97
C TRP A 955 12.04 -17.64 -25.91
N PHE A 956 12.59 -16.91 -24.94
CA PHE A 956 12.25 -15.52 -24.63
C PHE A 956 12.65 -14.53 -25.73
N PHE A 957 13.58 -14.93 -26.60
CA PHE A 957 14.10 -14.14 -27.70
C PHE A 957 13.86 -14.81 -29.07
N SER A 958 12.95 -15.79 -29.15
CA SER A 958 12.63 -16.52 -30.40
C SER A 958 11.87 -15.72 -31.46
N GLY A 959 11.48 -14.47 -31.21
CA GLY A 959 10.72 -13.69 -32.19
C GLY A 959 10.78 -12.18 -31.98
N ASP A 960 10.50 -11.43 -33.04
CA ASP A 960 10.65 -9.96 -33.12
C ASP A 960 9.72 -9.19 -32.17
N TYR A 961 8.65 -9.82 -31.69
CA TYR A 961 7.57 -9.17 -30.92
C TYR A 961 7.47 -9.63 -29.46
N VAL A 962 8.45 -10.37 -28.94
CA VAL A 962 8.38 -10.99 -27.60
C VAL A 962 8.65 -9.96 -26.49
N SER A 963 7.59 -9.27 -26.06
CA SER A 963 7.58 -8.36 -24.91
C SER A 963 7.38 -9.11 -23.58
N GLU A 964 7.56 -8.42 -22.45
CA GLU A 964 7.18 -8.96 -21.13
C GLU A 964 5.71 -9.41 -21.10
N GLY A 965 5.44 -10.55 -20.46
CA GLY A 965 4.10 -11.14 -20.40
C GLY A 965 3.60 -11.80 -21.69
N HIS A 966 4.42 -11.88 -22.74
CA HIS A 966 4.07 -12.59 -23.96
C HIS A 966 3.91 -14.11 -23.73
N ILE A 967 3.10 -14.79 -24.55
CA ILE A 967 2.83 -16.23 -24.37
C ILE A 967 4.10 -17.10 -24.48
N ARG A 968 5.03 -16.72 -25.36
CA ARG A 968 6.37 -17.36 -25.50
C ARG A 968 7.23 -17.25 -24.23
N ILE A 969 6.91 -16.34 -23.31
CA ILE A 969 7.55 -16.24 -21.98
C ILE A 969 6.77 -17.08 -20.96
N ILE A 970 5.44 -17.01 -20.99
CA ILE A 970 4.58 -17.64 -19.99
C ILE A 970 4.60 -19.18 -20.08
N ILE A 971 4.54 -19.74 -21.30
CA ILE A 971 4.56 -21.18 -21.56
C ILE A 971 5.77 -21.87 -20.91
N PRO A 972 7.04 -21.51 -21.25
CA PRO A 972 8.19 -22.22 -20.71
C PRO A 972 8.30 -22.08 -19.18
N ILE A 973 7.85 -20.96 -18.61
CA ILE A 973 7.77 -20.77 -17.15
C ILE A 973 6.78 -21.75 -16.50
N PHE A 974 5.62 -21.96 -17.11
CA PHE A 974 4.62 -22.93 -16.62
C PHE A 974 5.07 -24.36 -16.80
N VAL A 975 5.71 -24.70 -17.93
CA VAL A 975 6.30 -26.03 -18.14
C VAL A 975 7.28 -26.36 -17.02
N LEU A 976 8.25 -25.48 -16.74
CA LEU A 976 9.21 -25.66 -15.65
C LEU A 976 8.53 -25.80 -14.28
N TRP A 977 7.52 -24.98 -13.98
CA TRP A 977 6.77 -25.07 -12.73
C TRP A 977 6.02 -26.40 -12.57
N PHE A 978 5.36 -26.87 -13.62
CA PHE A 978 4.57 -28.10 -13.56
C PHE A 978 5.44 -29.36 -13.60
N ILE A 979 6.61 -29.34 -14.26
CA ILE A 979 7.64 -30.39 -14.11
C ILE A 979 8.04 -30.55 -12.64
N TRP A 980 8.30 -29.44 -11.96
CA TRP A 980 8.64 -29.47 -10.53
C TRP A 980 7.53 -30.03 -9.66
N LEU A 981 6.27 -29.69 -9.95
CA LEU A 981 5.13 -30.25 -9.23
C LEU A 981 4.97 -31.75 -9.47
N GLU A 982 5.01 -32.22 -10.71
CA GLU A 982 4.92 -33.66 -11.02
C GLU A 982 6.06 -34.44 -10.38
N ARG A 983 7.29 -33.90 -10.39
CA ARG A 983 8.42 -34.53 -9.70
C ARG A 983 8.14 -34.66 -8.20
N ASN A 984 7.62 -33.62 -7.56
CA ASN A 984 7.35 -33.67 -6.12
C ASN A 984 6.19 -34.61 -5.78
N ASP A 985 5.15 -34.65 -6.62
CA ASP A 985 4.06 -35.63 -6.49
C ASP A 985 4.61 -37.06 -6.62
N ALA A 986 5.50 -37.30 -7.59
CA ALA A 986 6.11 -38.60 -7.77
C ALA A 986 7.01 -39.02 -6.59
N LYS A 987 7.86 -38.09 -6.12
CA LYS A 987 8.84 -38.37 -5.06
C LYS A 987 8.24 -38.44 -3.66
N HIS A 988 7.23 -37.63 -3.36
CA HIS A 988 6.73 -37.45 -2.00
C HIS A 988 5.31 -37.98 -1.78
N ARG A 989 4.56 -38.27 -2.85
CA ARG A 989 3.18 -38.75 -2.78
C ARG A 989 3.00 -40.11 -3.48
N ASN A 990 4.11 -40.78 -3.82
CA ASN A 990 4.13 -42.08 -4.51
C ASN A 990 3.28 -42.12 -5.79
N MET A 991 3.15 -40.99 -6.48
CA MET A 991 2.46 -40.94 -7.78
C MET A 991 3.42 -41.31 -8.92
N SER A 992 2.90 -41.79 -10.04
CA SER A 992 3.74 -41.98 -11.24
C SER A 992 3.92 -40.64 -11.99
N PHE A 993 5.09 -40.46 -12.61
CA PHE A 993 5.43 -39.25 -13.37
C PHE A 993 4.84 -39.33 -14.78
N TYR A 994 3.85 -38.47 -15.10
CA TYR A 994 3.16 -38.48 -16.40
C TYR A 994 3.34 -37.15 -17.17
N PRO A 995 4.04 -37.16 -18.32
CA PRO A 995 4.24 -35.97 -19.16
C PRO A 995 2.95 -35.29 -19.61
N ASP A 996 1.91 -36.06 -19.90
CA ASP A 996 0.62 -35.54 -20.39
C ASP A 996 -0.10 -34.67 -19.37
N ARG A 997 0.06 -34.97 -18.09
CA ARG A 997 -0.49 -34.15 -17.01
C ARG A 997 0.16 -32.76 -16.98
N ILE A 998 1.44 -32.65 -17.32
CA ILE A 998 2.16 -31.37 -17.43
C ILE A 998 1.58 -30.56 -18.59
N ARG A 999 1.39 -31.18 -19.76
CA ARG A 999 0.81 -30.54 -20.96
C ARG A 999 -0.58 -29.97 -20.65
N TRP A 1000 -1.44 -30.79 -20.05
CA TRP A 1000 -2.81 -30.41 -19.67
C TRP A 1000 -2.82 -29.29 -18.62
N LYS A 1001 -2.02 -29.40 -17.55
CA LYS A 1001 -1.90 -28.35 -16.50
C LYS A 1001 -1.44 -27.01 -17.08
N CYS A 1002 -0.50 -27.01 -18.04
CA CYS A 1002 -0.07 -25.79 -18.73
C CYS A 1002 -1.22 -25.15 -19.53
N GLN A 1003 -1.90 -25.94 -20.36
CA GLN A 1003 -3.01 -25.47 -21.20
C GLN A 1003 -4.17 -24.94 -20.34
N GLY A 1004 -4.58 -25.70 -19.33
CA GLY A 1004 -5.61 -25.29 -18.38
C GLY A 1004 -5.23 -23.98 -17.65
N LYS A 1005 -3.96 -23.82 -17.27
CA LYS A 1005 -3.52 -22.59 -16.59
C LYS A 1005 -3.57 -21.35 -17.50
N ILE A 1006 -3.24 -21.49 -18.77
CA ILE A 1006 -3.33 -20.41 -19.75
C ILE A 1006 -4.78 -20.01 -19.98
N PHE A 1007 -5.66 -21.00 -20.14
CA PHE A 1007 -7.09 -20.75 -20.28
C PHE A 1007 -7.66 -20.03 -19.05
N GLN A 1008 -7.24 -20.42 -17.83
CA GLN A 1008 -7.61 -19.70 -16.60
C GLN A 1008 -7.15 -18.23 -16.60
N LEU A 1009 -5.94 -17.93 -17.05
CA LEU A 1009 -5.46 -16.55 -17.14
C LEU A 1009 -6.24 -15.73 -18.17
N PHE A 1010 -6.64 -16.35 -19.28
CA PHE A 1010 -7.50 -15.73 -20.28
C PHE A 1010 -8.88 -15.40 -19.69
N GLN A 1011 -9.54 -16.35 -19.02
CA GLN A 1011 -10.82 -16.12 -18.35
C GLN A 1011 -10.75 -15.02 -17.28
N ALA A 1012 -9.61 -14.90 -16.59
CA ALA A 1012 -9.36 -13.85 -15.60
C ALA A 1012 -9.03 -12.47 -16.22
N GLY A 1013 -9.02 -12.33 -17.55
CA GLY A 1013 -8.67 -11.08 -18.24
C GLY A 1013 -7.18 -10.69 -18.16
N LEU A 1014 -6.32 -11.61 -17.69
CA LEU A 1014 -4.89 -11.39 -17.52
C LEU A 1014 -4.07 -11.69 -18.80
N LEU A 1015 -4.68 -12.35 -19.79
CA LEU A 1015 -4.12 -12.54 -21.13
C LEU A 1015 -4.97 -11.81 -22.17
N LYS A 1016 -4.42 -10.72 -22.72
CA LYS A 1016 -5.03 -9.90 -23.77
C LYS A 1016 -4.47 -10.29 -25.14
N ARG A 1017 -5.11 -9.85 -26.23
CA ARG A 1017 -4.65 -10.09 -27.63
C ARG A 1017 -3.17 -9.74 -27.83
N ARG A 1018 -2.70 -8.64 -27.25
CA ARG A 1018 -1.28 -8.20 -27.30
C ARG A 1018 -0.28 -9.23 -26.76
N ASN A 1019 -0.71 -10.12 -25.86
CA ASN A 1019 0.14 -11.17 -25.30
C ASN A 1019 0.41 -12.32 -26.29
N TRP A 1020 -0.30 -12.34 -27.42
CA TRP A 1020 -0.18 -13.33 -28.50
C TRP A 1020 0.32 -12.69 -29.81
N LYS A 1021 0.97 -11.53 -29.73
CA LYS A 1021 1.44 -10.80 -30.92
C LYS A 1021 2.47 -11.63 -31.68
N GLY A 1022 2.15 -12.00 -32.93
CA GLY A 1022 2.94 -12.94 -33.74
C GLY A 1022 2.54 -14.41 -33.60
N ASP A 1023 1.76 -14.77 -32.57
CA ASP A 1023 1.30 -16.15 -32.25
C ASP A 1023 -0.22 -16.26 -32.14
N MET A 1024 -0.97 -15.30 -32.69
CA MET A 1024 -2.42 -15.20 -32.51
C MET A 1024 -3.17 -16.46 -32.97
N LYS A 1025 -2.65 -17.15 -33.99
CA LYS A 1025 -3.22 -18.41 -34.50
C LYS A 1025 -3.18 -19.54 -33.46
N LEU A 1026 -2.25 -19.49 -32.50
CA LEU A 1026 -2.13 -20.46 -31.42
C LEU A 1026 -3.12 -20.19 -30.29
N ALA A 1027 -3.69 -18.99 -30.17
CA ALA A 1027 -4.61 -18.68 -29.07
C ALA A 1027 -5.81 -19.65 -29.02
N SER A 1028 -6.35 -20.02 -30.19
CA SER A 1028 -7.45 -20.98 -30.31
C SER A 1028 -7.07 -22.39 -29.84
N SER A 1029 -5.83 -22.84 -30.05
CA SER A 1029 -5.38 -24.16 -29.56
C SER A 1029 -5.30 -24.24 -28.03
N PHE A 1030 -5.25 -23.09 -27.33
CA PHE A 1030 -5.35 -22.97 -25.88
C PHE A 1030 -6.77 -22.64 -25.38
N GLY A 1031 -7.79 -22.71 -26.25
CA GLY A 1031 -9.18 -22.33 -25.93
C GLY A 1031 -9.38 -20.82 -25.71
N CYS A 1032 -8.40 -19.99 -26.06
CA CYS A 1032 -8.46 -18.55 -25.90
C CYS A 1032 -9.10 -17.91 -27.14
N HIS A 1033 -10.42 -17.79 -27.12
CA HIS A 1033 -11.19 -17.19 -28.22
C HIS A 1033 -11.39 -15.69 -27.97
N TYR A 1034 -10.55 -14.88 -28.61
CA TYR A 1034 -10.75 -13.44 -28.62
C TYR A 1034 -11.86 -13.10 -29.63
N VAL A 1035 -12.91 -12.42 -29.17
CA VAL A 1035 -13.89 -11.81 -30.07
C VAL A 1035 -13.13 -10.88 -31.01
N LEU A 1036 -13.42 -10.97 -32.30
CA LEU A 1036 -12.95 -9.99 -33.28
C LEU A 1036 -13.57 -8.65 -32.91
N ASP A 1037 -12.88 -7.86 -32.09
CA ASP A 1037 -13.08 -6.41 -32.12
C ASP A 1037 -12.89 -5.98 -33.56
N GLN A 1038 -13.89 -5.22 -34.05
CA GLN A 1038 -14.06 -4.66 -35.39
C GLN A 1038 -12.78 -4.68 -36.23
N VAL A 1039 -12.89 -5.18 -37.47
CA VAL A 1039 -11.92 -4.89 -38.54
C VAL A 1039 -11.47 -3.46 -38.36
N TYR A 1040 -10.19 -3.25 -38.00
CA TYR A 1040 -9.66 -1.90 -37.88
C TYR A 1040 -9.70 -1.33 -39.29
N PHE A 1041 -10.76 -0.58 -39.57
CA PHE A 1041 -10.80 0.26 -40.75
C PHE A 1041 -9.57 1.16 -40.66
N PRO A 1042 -8.74 1.25 -41.73
CA PRO A 1042 -7.60 2.14 -41.72
C PRO A 1042 -8.07 3.50 -41.24
N LYS A 1043 -7.44 4.00 -40.17
CA LYS A 1043 -7.88 5.25 -39.57
C LYS A 1043 -7.56 6.33 -40.58
N MET A 1044 -8.63 6.91 -41.11
CA MET A 1044 -8.53 7.99 -42.05
C MET A 1044 -8.00 9.22 -41.30
N VAL A 1045 -6.78 9.64 -41.63
CA VAL A 1045 -6.16 10.83 -41.08
C VAL A 1045 -6.27 11.91 -42.13
N ARG A 1046 -6.90 13.03 -41.79
CA ARG A 1046 -7.05 14.18 -42.69
C ARG A 1046 -6.46 15.40 -42.02
N TRP A 1047 -5.74 16.20 -42.78
CA TRP A 1047 -5.40 17.55 -42.35
C TRP A 1047 -6.65 18.42 -42.50
N ILE A 1048 -7.10 19.02 -41.40
CA ILE A 1048 -8.32 19.84 -41.38
C ILE A 1048 -7.95 21.32 -41.40
N LYS A 1049 -8.59 22.10 -42.27
CA LYS A 1049 -8.42 23.56 -42.33
C LYS A 1049 -8.83 24.22 -41.00
N PRO A 1050 -8.12 25.27 -40.54
CA PRO A 1050 -8.54 26.03 -39.38
C PRO A 1050 -9.83 26.80 -39.64
N LYS A 1051 -10.52 27.20 -38.56
CA LYS A 1051 -11.72 28.06 -38.63
C LYS A 1051 -11.37 29.41 -39.27
N GLU A 1052 -12.38 30.11 -39.77
CA GLU A 1052 -12.23 31.44 -40.36
C GLU A 1052 -11.46 32.40 -39.43
N HIS A 1053 -10.55 33.18 -40.01
CA HIS A 1053 -9.63 34.08 -39.29
C HIS A 1053 -8.66 33.40 -38.29
N CYS A 1054 -8.43 32.09 -38.39
CA CYS A 1054 -7.44 31.37 -37.60
C CYS A 1054 -6.34 30.79 -38.51
N PHE A 1055 -5.10 30.79 -38.02
CA PHE A 1055 -3.97 30.16 -38.71
C PHE A 1055 -3.65 28.81 -38.07
N LYS A 1056 -3.26 27.82 -38.87
CA LYS A 1056 -2.80 26.52 -38.36
C LYS A 1056 -1.29 26.39 -38.53
N LEU A 1057 -0.60 26.16 -37.42
CA LEU A 1057 0.83 25.91 -37.32
C LEU A 1057 1.07 24.40 -37.14
N ASN A 1058 1.65 23.76 -38.15
CA ASN A 1058 2.15 22.40 -38.05
C ASN A 1058 3.67 22.42 -37.84
N VAL A 1059 4.18 21.68 -36.86
CA VAL A 1059 5.62 21.60 -36.55
C VAL A 1059 6.06 20.15 -36.34
N ASP A 1060 7.34 19.89 -36.58
CA ASP A 1060 8.00 18.60 -36.36
C ASP A 1060 9.50 18.77 -36.08
N GLY A 1061 10.05 17.95 -35.18
CA GLY A 1061 11.45 17.96 -34.79
C GLY A 1061 12.19 16.67 -35.16
N SER A 1062 13.20 16.77 -36.00
CA SER A 1062 14.06 15.65 -36.38
C SER A 1062 15.32 15.56 -35.53
N PHE A 1063 15.63 14.36 -35.01
CA PHE A 1063 16.87 14.09 -34.27
C PHE A 1063 17.48 12.74 -34.69
N GLN A 1064 18.73 12.77 -35.18
CA GLN A 1064 19.48 11.57 -35.56
C GLN A 1064 20.61 11.30 -34.56
N GLY A 1065 20.35 10.44 -33.58
CA GLY A 1065 21.28 10.21 -32.46
C GLY A 1065 22.68 9.70 -32.83
N ARG A 1066 22.87 9.06 -34.00
CA ARG A 1066 24.19 8.56 -34.46
C ARG A 1066 25.05 9.64 -35.12
N SER A 1067 24.45 10.60 -35.80
CA SER A 1067 25.15 11.67 -36.55
C SER A 1067 25.17 13.00 -35.79
N ALA A 1068 24.53 13.07 -34.62
CA ALA A 1068 24.29 14.30 -33.84
C ALA A 1068 23.65 15.45 -34.65
N ARG A 1069 23.04 15.14 -35.80
CA ARG A 1069 22.30 16.11 -36.61
C ARG A 1069 20.87 16.20 -36.11
N SER A 1070 20.39 17.42 -35.95
CA SER A 1070 18.99 17.70 -35.63
C SER A 1070 18.49 18.89 -36.43
N GLY A 1071 17.21 18.85 -36.77
CA GLY A 1071 16.56 19.89 -37.56
C GLY A 1071 15.12 20.08 -37.10
N GLY A 1072 14.64 21.30 -37.21
CA GLY A 1072 13.25 21.65 -36.95
C GLY A 1072 12.59 22.11 -38.24
N GLY A 1073 11.31 21.82 -38.40
CA GLY A 1073 10.52 22.27 -39.53
C GLY A 1073 9.10 22.63 -39.13
N GLY A 1074 8.51 23.60 -39.83
CA GLY A 1074 7.12 23.92 -39.63
C GLY A 1074 6.53 24.78 -40.72
N ILE A 1075 5.20 24.77 -40.78
CA ILE A 1075 4.43 25.48 -41.78
C ILE A 1075 3.21 26.11 -41.14
N LEU A 1076 2.95 27.37 -41.49
CA LEU A 1076 1.77 28.10 -41.10
C LEU A 1076 0.83 28.29 -42.30
N ARG A 1077 -0.43 27.91 -42.13
CA ARG A 1077 -1.47 28.00 -43.16
C ARG A 1077 -2.68 28.80 -42.68
N ASP A 1078 -3.30 29.55 -43.59
CA ASP A 1078 -4.55 30.28 -43.33
C ASP A 1078 -5.79 29.35 -43.36
N TRP A 1079 -6.99 29.92 -43.15
CA TRP A 1079 -8.26 29.18 -43.19
C TRP A 1079 -8.65 28.69 -44.59
N HIS A 1080 -8.05 29.21 -45.66
CA HIS A 1080 -8.20 28.67 -47.02
C HIS A 1080 -7.25 27.49 -47.28
N GLY A 1081 -6.28 27.25 -46.40
CA GLY A 1081 -5.19 26.27 -46.55
C GLY A 1081 -4.03 26.79 -47.39
N ASN A 1082 -3.94 28.09 -47.64
CA ASN A 1082 -2.80 28.72 -48.30
C ASN A 1082 -1.64 28.86 -47.32
N VAL A 1083 -0.42 28.71 -47.83
CA VAL A 1083 0.80 28.87 -47.04
C VAL A 1083 1.01 30.35 -46.76
N SER A 1084 1.04 30.72 -45.48
CA SER A 1084 1.47 32.06 -45.06
C SER A 1084 2.99 32.11 -44.99
N PHE A 1085 3.60 31.10 -44.34
CA PHE A 1085 5.03 30.84 -44.41
C PHE A 1085 5.35 29.39 -44.05
N TYR A 1086 6.55 28.97 -44.42
CA TYR A 1086 7.19 27.78 -43.90
C TYR A 1086 8.59 28.13 -43.36
N PHE A 1087 9.09 27.31 -42.46
CA PHE A 1087 10.44 27.42 -41.96
C PHE A 1087 11.09 26.06 -41.79
N PHE A 1088 12.40 26.04 -41.90
CA PHE A 1088 13.23 24.93 -41.43
C PHE A 1088 14.55 25.49 -40.93
N LEU A 1089 15.14 24.83 -39.94
CA LEU A 1089 16.39 25.28 -39.33
C LEU A 1089 17.20 24.10 -38.79
N PRO A 1090 18.55 24.22 -38.76
CA PRO A 1090 19.36 23.34 -37.94
C PRO A 1090 19.08 23.61 -36.47
N LEU A 1091 19.01 22.52 -35.69
CA LEU A 1091 18.89 22.58 -34.24
C LEU A 1091 20.15 22.02 -33.59
N LYS A 1092 20.48 22.51 -32.40
CA LYS A 1092 21.46 21.90 -31.48
C LYS A 1092 20.72 21.10 -30.40
N ALA A 1093 19.85 20.17 -30.81
CA ALA A 1093 19.05 19.39 -29.88
C ALA A 1093 19.87 18.24 -29.27
N LYS A 1094 19.62 17.94 -27.99
CA LYS A 1094 20.27 16.82 -27.27
C LYS A 1094 19.43 15.53 -27.29
N SER A 1095 18.17 15.62 -27.71
CA SER A 1095 17.23 14.50 -27.78
C SER A 1095 16.10 14.82 -28.76
N ALA A 1096 15.34 13.79 -29.18
CA ALA A 1096 14.15 13.98 -30.01
C ALA A 1096 13.14 14.92 -29.34
N LEU A 1097 12.83 14.72 -28.06
CA LEU A 1097 11.94 15.61 -27.30
C LEU A 1097 12.43 17.07 -27.29
N HIS A 1098 13.74 17.28 -27.14
CA HIS A 1098 14.31 18.62 -27.18
C HIS A 1098 14.17 19.26 -28.58
N ALA A 1099 14.35 18.48 -29.66
CA ALA A 1099 14.16 18.96 -31.03
C ALA A 1099 12.72 19.42 -31.29
N GLU A 1100 11.73 18.63 -30.86
CA GLU A 1100 10.30 18.97 -30.96
C GLU A 1100 9.96 20.28 -30.23
N ILE A 1101 10.44 20.41 -28.99
CA ILE A 1101 10.21 21.60 -28.16
C ILE A 1101 10.86 22.85 -28.77
N LEU A 1102 12.11 22.75 -29.23
CA LEU A 1102 12.79 23.87 -29.89
C LEU A 1102 12.05 24.29 -31.17
N THR A 1103 11.61 23.32 -31.98
CA THR A 1103 10.88 23.60 -33.22
C THR A 1103 9.59 24.35 -32.94
N LEU A 1104 8.82 23.89 -31.94
CA LEU A 1104 7.60 24.58 -31.51
C LEU A 1104 7.91 26.00 -31.02
N TYR A 1105 8.94 26.18 -30.19
CA TYR A 1105 9.35 27.48 -29.68
C TYR A 1105 9.69 28.45 -30.83
N HIS A 1106 10.48 28.01 -31.81
CA HIS A 1106 10.82 28.82 -32.98
C HIS A 1106 9.59 29.14 -33.84
N GLY A 1107 8.71 28.17 -34.10
CA GLY A 1107 7.49 28.38 -34.86
C GLY A 1107 6.56 29.42 -34.22
N LEU A 1108 6.38 29.35 -32.89
CA LEU A 1108 5.60 30.34 -32.14
C LEU A 1108 6.26 31.72 -32.13
N ARG A 1109 7.58 31.80 -32.02
CA ARG A 1109 8.29 33.08 -32.07
C ARG A 1109 8.10 33.78 -33.42
N ILE A 1110 8.23 33.04 -34.53
CA ILE A 1110 7.99 33.58 -35.87
C ILE A 1110 6.53 34.04 -36.02
N CYS A 1111 5.56 33.30 -35.46
CA CYS A 1111 4.15 33.74 -35.46
C CYS A 1111 3.94 35.05 -34.68
N LYS A 1112 4.61 35.19 -33.53
CA LYS A 1112 4.54 36.39 -32.69
C LYS A 1112 5.13 37.60 -33.43
N ASP A 1113 6.31 37.42 -34.02
CA ASP A 1113 7.02 38.48 -34.74
C ASP A 1113 6.24 38.95 -35.98
N ARG A 1114 5.41 38.09 -36.56
CA ARG A 1114 4.51 38.40 -37.68
C ARG A 1114 3.12 38.90 -37.26
N GLY A 1115 2.91 39.21 -35.97
CA GLY A 1115 1.66 39.81 -35.48
C GLY A 1115 0.44 38.89 -35.52
N ILE A 1116 0.62 37.57 -35.50
CA ILE A 1116 -0.47 36.61 -35.58
C ILE A 1116 -1.12 36.45 -34.21
N SER A 1117 -2.44 36.59 -34.10
CA SER A 1117 -3.16 36.57 -32.82
C SER A 1117 -3.93 35.28 -32.53
N LYS A 1118 -4.35 34.53 -33.56
CA LYS A 1118 -5.13 33.29 -33.44
C LYS A 1118 -4.42 32.12 -34.12
N VAL A 1119 -3.97 31.14 -33.34
CA VAL A 1119 -3.15 30.02 -33.83
C VAL A 1119 -3.67 28.67 -33.34
N TRP A 1120 -4.00 27.79 -34.27
CA TRP A 1120 -4.17 26.36 -34.02
C TRP A 1120 -2.82 25.66 -34.22
N ILE A 1121 -2.23 25.21 -33.13
CA ILE A 1121 -0.97 24.46 -33.10
C ILE A 1121 -1.27 22.96 -33.19
N GLU A 1122 -0.62 22.26 -34.11
CA GLU A 1122 -0.85 20.85 -34.35
C GLU A 1122 0.48 20.11 -34.60
N MET A 1123 0.72 19.02 -33.88
CA MET A 1123 1.96 18.22 -33.98
C MET A 1123 1.69 16.75 -33.63
N ASP A 1124 2.63 15.86 -33.98
CA ASP A 1124 2.57 14.41 -33.70
C ASP A 1124 3.33 14.01 -32.43
N ALA A 1125 4.09 14.92 -31.83
CA ALA A 1125 4.75 14.74 -30.55
C ALA A 1125 3.77 14.87 -29.36
N LEU A 1126 3.03 13.79 -29.06
CA LEU A 1126 2.09 13.75 -27.93
C LEU A 1126 2.75 14.08 -26.57
N SER A 1127 4.03 13.74 -26.41
CA SER A 1127 4.82 14.09 -25.22
C SER A 1127 4.97 15.60 -25.02
N VAL A 1128 5.19 16.36 -26.08
CA VAL A 1128 5.28 17.83 -26.03
C VAL A 1128 3.91 18.44 -25.74
N ILE A 1129 2.86 17.94 -26.39
CA ILE A 1129 1.49 18.40 -26.14
C ILE A 1129 1.12 18.23 -24.67
N SER A 1130 1.41 17.06 -24.09
CA SER A 1130 1.16 16.78 -22.67
C SER A 1130 1.95 17.71 -21.75
N LEU A 1131 3.23 17.98 -22.05
CA LEU A 1131 4.05 18.92 -21.27
C LEU A 1131 3.47 20.34 -21.31
N VAL A 1132 3.07 20.81 -22.49
CA VAL A 1132 2.56 22.17 -22.69
C VAL A 1132 1.18 22.35 -22.08
N GLN A 1133 0.25 21.41 -22.28
CA GLN A 1133 -1.10 21.45 -21.72
C GLN A 1133 -1.09 21.44 -20.18
N ASN A 1134 -0.23 20.61 -19.58
CA ASN A 1134 -0.10 20.50 -18.13
C ASN A 1134 0.83 21.57 -17.51
N ARG A 1135 1.32 22.55 -18.30
CA ARG A 1135 2.28 23.58 -17.88
C ARG A 1135 3.46 23.03 -17.07
N CYS A 1136 4.03 21.91 -17.52
CA CYS A 1136 5.13 21.23 -16.85
C CYS A 1136 6.44 22.05 -16.95
N ILE A 1137 7.29 21.98 -15.91
CA ILE A 1137 8.60 22.66 -15.91
C ILE A 1137 9.60 21.96 -16.84
N GLY A 1138 9.52 20.64 -16.98
CA GLY A 1138 10.42 19.82 -17.81
C GLY A 1138 11.80 19.58 -17.18
N SER A 1139 12.68 18.88 -17.93
CA SER A 1139 14.06 18.61 -17.52
C SER A 1139 14.91 19.88 -17.68
N TRP A 1140 16.13 19.84 -17.14
CA TRP A 1140 17.09 20.93 -17.33
C TRP A 1140 17.30 21.29 -18.81
N GLU A 1141 17.30 20.30 -19.71
CA GLU A 1141 17.58 20.57 -21.14
C GLU A 1141 16.49 21.36 -21.84
N VAL A 1142 15.25 21.35 -21.33
CA VAL A 1142 14.09 21.90 -22.04
C VAL A 1142 13.34 22.96 -21.24
N CYS A 1143 13.68 23.20 -19.97
CA CYS A 1143 12.88 24.03 -19.06
C CYS A 1143 12.81 25.51 -19.47
N TYR A 1144 13.86 26.05 -20.08
CA TYR A 1144 13.88 27.42 -20.62
C TYR A 1144 13.12 27.51 -21.95
N SER A 1145 13.27 26.53 -22.84
CA SER A 1145 12.53 26.47 -24.10
C SER A 1145 11.02 26.32 -23.87
N LEU A 1146 10.61 25.48 -22.90
CA LEU A 1146 9.22 25.35 -22.46
C LEU A 1146 8.69 26.66 -21.85
N GLN A 1147 9.50 27.35 -21.04
CA GLN A 1147 9.12 28.67 -20.53
C GLN A 1147 8.91 29.66 -21.66
N GLY A 1148 9.81 29.68 -22.64
CA GLY A 1148 9.70 30.51 -23.84
C GLY A 1148 8.41 30.21 -24.62
N ILE A 1149 8.02 28.93 -24.72
CA ILE A 1149 6.72 28.53 -25.29
C ILE A 1149 5.57 29.12 -24.47
N TYR A 1150 5.55 28.97 -23.14
CA TYR A 1150 4.48 29.52 -22.29
C TYR A 1150 4.37 31.04 -22.41
N ASP A 1151 5.50 31.73 -22.45
CA ASP A 1151 5.57 33.18 -22.59
C ASP A 1151 5.08 33.62 -23.99
N CYS A 1152 5.37 32.85 -25.04
CA CYS A 1152 4.80 33.07 -26.38
C CYS A 1152 3.29 32.82 -26.40
N LEU A 1153 2.81 31.71 -25.82
CA LEU A 1153 1.40 31.32 -25.79
C LEU A 1153 0.50 32.39 -25.14
N ASN A 1154 1.01 33.17 -24.19
CA ASN A 1154 0.27 34.31 -23.61
C ASN A 1154 -0.08 35.41 -24.63
N SER A 1155 0.60 35.46 -25.78
CA SER A 1155 0.34 36.43 -26.85
C SER A 1155 -0.70 35.94 -27.88
N PHE A 1156 -1.20 34.71 -27.75
CA PHE A 1156 -2.10 34.10 -28.73
C PHE A 1156 -3.39 33.60 -28.09
N GLN A 1157 -4.51 33.70 -28.81
CA GLN A 1157 -5.64 32.80 -28.62
C GLN A 1157 -5.31 31.50 -29.35
N PHE A 1158 -5.04 30.41 -28.62
CA PHE A 1158 -4.53 29.18 -29.21
C PHE A 1158 -5.41 27.94 -28.97
N HIS A 1159 -5.30 26.99 -29.88
CA HIS A 1159 -5.79 25.62 -29.72
C HIS A 1159 -4.63 24.66 -29.99
N LEU A 1160 -4.39 23.68 -29.14
CA LEU A 1160 -3.31 22.70 -29.29
C LEU A 1160 -3.91 21.31 -29.47
N SER A 1161 -3.60 20.65 -30.59
CA SER A 1161 -4.10 19.30 -30.91
C SER A 1161 -2.98 18.36 -31.36
N HIS A 1162 -3.24 17.06 -31.23
CA HIS A 1162 -2.39 16.01 -31.77
C HIS A 1162 -2.87 15.61 -33.18
N ILE A 1163 -1.93 15.46 -34.11
CA ILE A 1163 -2.15 14.81 -35.41
C ILE A 1163 -1.23 13.60 -35.53
N TYR A 1164 -1.63 12.56 -36.27
CA TYR A 1164 -0.70 11.46 -36.53
C TYR A 1164 0.37 11.89 -37.54
N ARG A 1165 1.55 11.27 -37.47
CA ARG A 1165 2.67 11.55 -38.39
C ARG A 1165 2.28 11.52 -39.86
N GLU A 1166 1.38 10.61 -40.27
CA GLU A 1166 0.87 10.52 -41.64
C GLU A 1166 0.14 11.80 -42.08
N GLY A 1167 -0.50 12.53 -41.17
CA GLY A 1167 -1.12 13.83 -41.43
C GLY A 1167 -0.20 15.05 -41.17
N ASN A 1168 1.02 14.83 -40.68
CA ASN A 1168 2.01 15.88 -40.40
C ASN A 1168 3.19 15.87 -41.40
N GLN A 1169 3.05 15.21 -42.55
CA GLN A 1169 4.16 14.96 -43.49
C GLN A 1169 4.87 16.21 -44.00
N VAL A 1170 4.14 17.32 -44.16
CA VAL A 1170 4.72 18.59 -44.59
C VAL A 1170 5.75 19.10 -43.57
N ALA A 1171 5.41 19.02 -42.27
CA ALA A 1171 6.31 19.43 -41.20
C ALA A 1171 7.49 18.45 -41.05
N ASP A 1172 7.26 17.14 -41.12
CA ASP A 1172 8.30 16.08 -41.08
C ASP A 1172 9.33 16.26 -42.22
N HIS A 1173 8.85 16.55 -43.44
CA HIS A 1173 9.73 16.82 -44.58
C HIS A 1173 10.56 18.10 -44.37
N LEU A 1174 9.95 19.17 -43.85
CA LEU A 1174 10.66 20.41 -43.51
C LEU A 1174 11.70 20.19 -42.40
N ALA A 1175 11.40 19.36 -41.39
CA ALA A 1175 12.32 19.02 -40.32
C ALA A 1175 13.55 18.25 -40.84
N ALA A 1176 13.32 17.32 -41.79
CA ALA A 1176 14.38 16.62 -42.48
C ALA A 1176 15.28 17.56 -43.31
N LEU A 1177 14.71 18.58 -43.96
CA LEU A 1177 15.49 19.64 -44.64
C LEU A 1177 16.29 20.47 -43.64
N GLY A 1178 15.69 20.84 -42.49
CA GLY A 1178 16.35 21.56 -41.41
C GLY A 1178 17.60 20.83 -40.89
N SER A 1179 17.58 19.50 -40.85
CA SER A 1179 18.73 18.69 -40.39
C SER A 1179 19.96 18.76 -41.33
N LYS A 1180 19.77 19.29 -42.54
CA LYS A 1180 20.80 19.47 -43.57
C LYS A 1180 21.12 20.95 -43.85
N ALA A 1181 20.39 21.87 -43.24
CA ALA A 1181 20.56 23.31 -43.46
C ALA A 1181 21.63 23.90 -42.53
N ASP A 1182 22.33 24.94 -42.97
CA ASP A 1182 23.34 25.63 -42.15
C ASP A 1182 22.73 26.77 -41.31
N ASN A 1183 21.61 27.35 -41.76
CA ASN A 1183 20.94 28.49 -41.12
C ASN A 1183 19.41 28.34 -41.15
N LEU A 1184 18.71 29.18 -40.37
CA LEU A 1184 17.25 29.30 -40.42
C LEU A 1184 16.81 29.81 -41.80
N HIS A 1185 15.95 29.04 -42.45
CA HIS A 1185 15.29 29.45 -43.69
C HIS A 1185 13.81 29.73 -43.41
N ILE A 1186 13.30 30.86 -43.87
CA ILE A 1186 11.88 31.21 -43.84
C ILE A 1186 11.45 31.58 -45.26
N GLY A 1187 10.41 30.94 -45.78
CA GLY A 1187 9.89 31.22 -47.12
C GLY A 1187 8.38 31.37 -47.15
N SER A 1188 7.88 32.07 -48.17
CA SER A 1188 6.46 32.22 -48.49
C SER A 1188 6.08 31.54 -49.81
N SER A 1189 7.04 31.37 -50.73
CA SER A 1189 6.87 30.64 -52.00
C SER A 1189 7.58 29.30 -51.96
N LEU A 1190 6.91 28.25 -52.46
CA LEU A 1190 7.45 26.89 -52.57
C LEU A 1190 8.05 26.60 -53.95
N GLU A 1191 8.48 27.63 -54.69
CA GLU A 1191 9.21 27.47 -55.96
C GLU A 1191 10.51 26.69 -55.71
N GLY A 1192 10.64 25.51 -56.33
CA GLY A 1192 11.76 24.58 -56.13
C GLY A 1192 11.46 23.33 -55.30
N PHE A 1193 10.33 23.25 -54.59
CA PHE A 1193 9.97 22.10 -53.74
C PHE A 1193 8.75 21.32 -54.29
N ASN A 1194 8.97 20.56 -55.36
CA ASN A 1194 7.90 19.82 -56.05
C ASN A 1194 7.15 18.82 -55.15
N SER A 1195 7.85 18.14 -54.23
CA SER A 1195 7.27 17.20 -53.25
C SER A 1195 6.35 17.90 -52.24
N LEU A 1196 6.79 19.03 -51.66
CA LEU A 1196 6.03 19.81 -50.69
C LEU A 1196 4.77 20.42 -51.32
N ARG A 1197 4.85 20.91 -52.57
CA ARG A 1197 3.67 21.40 -53.30
C ARG A 1197 2.60 20.33 -53.46
N GLY A 1198 3.01 19.08 -53.74
CA GLY A 1198 2.12 17.92 -53.78
C GLY A 1198 1.40 17.71 -52.45
N MET A 1199 2.15 17.58 -51.36
CA MET A 1199 1.60 17.33 -50.01
C MET A 1199 0.68 18.46 -49.50
N ILE A 1200 1.01 19.71 -49.79
CA ILE A 1200 0.17 20.85 -49.38
C ILE A 1200 -1.11 20.90 -50.20
N ARG A 1201 -1.06 20.53 -51.49
CA ARG A 1201 -2.25 20.42 -52.33
C ARG A 1201 -3.15 19.29 -51.86
N THR A 1202 -2.61 18.14 -51.46
CA THR A 1202 -3.40 17.04 -50.89
C THR A 1202 -4.07 17.45 -49.57
N ASP A 1203 -3.34 18.13 -48.68
CA ASP A 1203 -3.90 18.69 -47.44
C ASP A 1203 -5.00 19.73 -47.72
N LYS A 1204 -4.79 20.65 -48.68
CA LYS A 1204 -5.76 21.70 -49.05
C LYS A 1204 -7.04 21.13 -49.66
N LEU A 1205 -6.93 20.02 -50.39
CA LEU A 1205 -8.05 19.24 -50.95
C LEU A 1205 -8.68 18.28 -49.94
N ASN A 1206 -8.19 18.26 -48.69
CA ASN A 1206 -8.68 17.39 -47.61
C ASN A 1206 -8.63 15.89 -47.99
N LEU A 1207 -7.62 15.50 -48.78
CA LEU A 1207 -7.43 14.11 -49.16
C LEU A 1207 -6.95 13.30 -47.94
N PRO A 1208 -7.50 12.10 -47.73
CA PRO A 1208 -7.15 11.30 -46.57
C PRO A 1208 -5.81 10.59 -46.73
N TYR A 1209 -5.02 10.63 -45.65
CA TYR A 1209 -3.96 9.66 -45.39
C TYR A 1209 -4.57 8.46 -44.66
N PHE A 1210 -4.02 7.27 -44.91
CA PHE A 1210 -4.49 6.05 -44.28
C PHE A 1210 -3.46 5.56 -43.27
N ARG A 1211 -3.85 5.56 -41.99
CA ARG A 1211 -3.06 4.89 -40.96
C ARG A 1211 -3.56 3.47 -40.82
N HIS A 1212 -2.71 2.51 -41.21
CA HIS A 1212 -2.93 1.13 -40.86
C HIS A 1212 -2.66 0.97 -39.37
N ALA A 1213 -3.66 0.55 -38.60
CA ALA A 1213 -3.46 0.19 -37.20
C ALA A 1213 -2.57 -1.06 -37.17
N PHE A 1214 -1.26 -0.88 -36.95
CA PHE A 1214 -0.35 -2.00 -36.78
C PHE A 1214 -0.68 -2.73 -35.47
N ILE A 1215 -0.98 -4.04 -35.62
CA ILE A 1215 -1.10 -5.05 -34.57
C ILE A 1215 0.16 -5.07 -33.72
#